data_AF-A0A674P5Q2-F1
#
_entry.id   AF-A0A674P5Q2-F1
#
_cell.length_a   1.000
_cell.length_b   1.000
_cell.length_c   1.000
_cell.angle_alpha   90.00
_cell.angle_beta   90.00
_cell.angle_gamma   90.00
#
_symmetry.space_group_name_H-M   'P 1'
#
loop_
_entity.id
_entity.type
_entity.pdbx_description
1 polymer ?
#
loop_
_entity_poly.entity_id
_entity_poly.type
_entity_poly.pdbx_seq_one_letter_code
_entity_poly.pdbx_strand_id
1 'polypeptide(L)'
;MADFQCLAMHSEGGKNTSLYDKIILRKVESQAFFEQDLPYFLPPAIFSRLDTPVDYFYRPDIHQKPITGKRSSNNINLIGLNRTRRRHNAIFVSFTEPSVPTKCLEGAITNWEQVCQKDHDKQAEEQLRKMFESRPIWSRNAVKANINIQPDKLKLLLPVVAYYMVTGPWRSLWVRFGYDPRKMKDSKKYQLLDFRIRCSTKHGYSSSDMPVKPKRSALNYNLPITVNKTVPQPASLMELTTQEGPSTSRDTASSIYQLKESSYIFREGMLPPHRQMFYQLCDLDVESIRQVVDQNTGEEQVCEERDGWCVPGTKDKLRDMISGMIKKVVRGQKPALLVHSQKRRRRGLLSLNHPEIGHNGNVWDCGGCCRLSGDSLCHLCVLKAKEYRNRCLQVNLPMTDTRGSEDCLYLNIWVPHGSSVSTGLPVMLWIYGGGFLAGGSMGANFLDNYLYSGQEIAERGEVIVVTVGYRVGTLGFLSTGDSSLPGNYGLWDQHAAIAWVHRNIRLFGGDPDNITIFGESAGGASVSFQTLSPHNKGLVRRAISQSGDALSPWAVNEDPRTMAERVALKAGCPVDERMVACLRSSDARNLTMSTPYIPDGTPDYPGIKHVLLTPVVDGDFLPDEPVNLFHNTAEIDYLAGVNDMDGFSFTSEDIHSLKNKTEKTPVDEVIRLLAAYTKDTGPEGFQVASDEYFSKWGASPSQETVQRTAVEIGTDYIFLVSTQAALYLHAAKATSAGTFSYLLSEPSLLAGPGRPYPDWMGADHTDDLQYVFGIPFAIPQVYGDKQRELSGNMIAYWTNFARTGNPNKGTLKVPVTWPNFTSAGQQFLDISAKMSESSIGEKMRHNFVRLWTKTLPGLKSHIALDN
;
A
#
# COMPACT_ATOMS: atom_id res chain seq x y z
N MET A 1 -4.35 -2.23 -1.22
CA MET A 1 -4.89 -3.16 -2.25
C MET A 1 -4.67 -2.49 -3.58
N ALA A 2 -3.91 -3.12 -4.47
CA ALA A 2 -3.67 -2.63 -5.84
C ALA A 2 -4.27 -3.66 -6.82
N ASP A 3 -4.74 -3.20 -7.97
CA ASP A 3 -5.29 -4.03 -9.06
C ASP A 3 -4.27 -4.03 -10.24
N PHE A 4 -3.97 -5.19 -10.83
CA PHE A 4 -2.79 -5.40 -11.70
C PHE A 4 -3.11 -5.84 -13.13
N GLN A 5 -2.25 -5.50 -14.09
CA GLN A 5 -2.45 -5.87 -15.50
C GLN A 5 -1.13 -6.03 -16.30
N CYS A 6 -1.08 -6.98 -17.25
CA CYS A 6 0.04 -7.22 -18.19
C CYS A 6 -0.38 -6.97 -19.65
N LEU A 7 0.48 -6.30 -20.42
CA LEU A 7 0.17 -5.84 -21.77
C LEU A 7 1.06 -6.55 -22.81
N ALA A 8 0.52 -7.55 -23.50
CA ALA A 8 1.13 -8.10 -24.72
C ALA A 8 0.86 -7.13 -25.89
N MET A 9 1.86 -6.35 -26.28
CA MET A 9 1.83 -5.47 -27.46
C MET A 9 2.92 -5.83 -28.45
N HIS A 10 2.69 -5.47 -29.70
CA HIS A 10 3.68 -5.43 -30.74
C HIS A 10 3.70 -4.02 -31.32
N SER A 11 4.88 -3.42 -31.33
CA SER A 11 5.09 -2.05 -31.78
C SER A 11 5.99 -2.07 -32.99
N GLU A 12 5.47 -1.52 -34.09
CA GLU A 12 6.20 -1.36 -35.35
C GLU A 12 5.95 0.08 -35.82
N GLY A 13 7.03 0.83 -36.07
CA GLY A 13 6.95 2.22 -36.55
C GLY A 13 6.23 3.20 -35.61
N GLY A 14 6.38 3.05 -34.29
CA GLY A 14 5.76 3.94 -33.29
C GLY A 14 4.26 3.69 -33.05
N LYS A 15 3.66 2.70 -33.73
CA LYS A 15 2.27 2.30 -33.51
C LYS A 15 2.21 1.05 -32.66
N ASN A 16 1.65 1.21 -31.47
CA ASN A 16 1.48 0.13 -30.52
C ASN A 16 0.21 -0.68 -30.86
N THR A 17 0.36 -1.97 -31.18
CA THR A 17 -0.76 -2.86 -31.52
C THR A 17 -0.94 -3.95 -30.47
N SER A 18 -2.14 -4.08 -29.91
CA SER A 18 -2.43 -5.11 -28.91
C SER A 18 -2.39 -6.51 -29.55
N LEU A 19 -1.60 -7.43 -28.97
CA LEU A 19 -1.51 -8.81 -29.43
C LEU A 19 -2.64 -9.70 -28.89
N TYR A 20 -3.48 -9.20 -27.99
CA TYR A 20 -4.54 -9.99 -27.36
C TYR A 20 -5.53 -10.61 -28.34
N ASP A 21 -5.75 -9.99 -29.51
CA ASP A 21 -6.63 -10.54 -30.55
C ASP A 21 -6.02 -11.74 -31.27
N LYS A 22 -4.70 -11.91 -31.16
CA LYS A 22 -3.94 -13.06 -31.64
C LYS A 22 -3.76 -14.14 -30.56
N ILE A 23 -3.87 -13.77 -29.27
CA ILE A 23 -3.62 -14.66 -28.11
C ILE A 23 -4.94 -15.24 -27.55
N ILE A 24 -6.03 -14.46 -27.56
CA ILE A 24 -7.33 -14.92 -27.05
C ILE A 24 -8.06 -15.66 -28.17
N LEU A 25 -8.38 -16.93 -27.92
CA LEU A 25 -9.24 -17.74 -28.78
C LEU A 25 -10.66 -17.16 -28.79
N ARG A 26 -10.98 -16.38 -29.82
CA ARG A 26 -12.29 -15.76 -30.02
C ARG A 26 -13.31 -16.71 -30.66
N LYS A 27 -12.87 -17.88 -31.12
CA LYS A 27 -13.69 -18.92 -31.75
C LYS A 27 -13.35 -20.29 -31.15
N VAL A 28 -14.30 -21.21 -31.26
CA VAL A 28 -14.08 -22.61 -30.90
C VAL A 28 -13.16 -23.21 -31.97
N GLU A 29 -11.93 -23.52 -31.58
CA GLU A 29 -10.94 -24.14 -32.46
C GLU A 29 -11.08 -25.66 -32.49
N SER A 30 -10.61 -26.28 -33.57
CA SER A 30 -10.66 -27.73 -33.76
C SER A 30 -9.66 -28.46 -32.85
N GLN A 31 -9.84 -29.77 -32.63
CA GLN A 31 -8.92 -30.57 -31.81
C GLN A 31 -7.45 -30.48 -32.30
N ALA A 32 -7.23 -30.42 -33.61
CA ALA A 32 -5.89 -30.28 -34.21
C ALA A 32 -5.18 -28.97 -33.80
N PHE A 33 -5.93 -27.91 -33.46
CA PHE A 33 -5.36 -26.65 -32.95
C PHE A 33 -4.78 -26.82 -31.54
N PHE A 34 -5.33 -27.72 -30.73
CA PHE A 34 -4.83 -27.99 -29.36
C PHE A 34 -3.69 -29.01 -29.33
N GLU A 35 -3.50 -29.74 -30.42
CA GLU A 35 -2.45 -30.76 -30.59
C GLU A 35 -1.19 -30.18 -31.25
N GLN A 36 -1.19 -28.90 -31.67
CA GLN A 36 -0.01 -28.23 -32.19
C GLN A 36 0.96 -27.88 -31.05
N ASP A 37 2.26 -28.02 -31.30
CA ASP A 37 3.30 -27.57 -30.37
C ASP A 37 3.22 -26.04 -30.22
N LEU A 38 2.81 -25.58 -29.03
CA LEU A 38 2.72 -24.16 -28.70
C LEU A 38 3.98 -23.71 -27.95
N PRO A 39 4.62 -22.58 -28.34
CA PRO A 39 5.60 -21.93 -27.48
C PRO A 39 4.88 -21.48 -26.20
N TYR A 40 5.38 -21.93 -25.04
CA TYR A 40 4.76 -21.75 -23.72
C TYR A 40 4.35 -20.30 -23.43
N PHE A 41 3.08 -19.96 -23.67
CA PHE A 41 2.45 -18.77 -23.14
C PHE A 41 1.11 -19.16 -22.50
N LEU A 42 1.15 -19.45 -21.20
CA LEU A 42 -0.04 -19.55 -20.37
C LEU A 42 -0.26 -18.17 -19.72
N PRO A 43 -1.28 -17.39 -20.10
CA PRO A 43 -1.63 -16.19 -19.36
C PRO A 43 -1.96 -16.58 -17.91
N PRO A 44 -1.49 -15.83 -16.91
CA PRO A 44 -1.77 -16.13 -15.51
C PRO A 44 -3.28 -16.18 -15.26
N ALA A 45 -3.71 -17.09 -14.40
CA ALA A 45 -5.10 -17.18 -13.99
C ALA A 45 -5.57 -15.82 -13.43
N ILE A 46 -6.71 -15.35 -13.95
CA ILE A 46 -7.37 -14.08 -13.65
C ILE A 46 -7.49 -13.84 -12.13
N PHE A 47 -7.05 -12.66 -11.67
CA PHE A 47 -7.30 -12.16 -10.33
C PHE A 47 -8.52 -11.23 -10.32
N SER A 48 -9.54 -11.59 -9.54
CA SER A 48 -10.67 -10.70 -9.22
C SER A 48 -10.54 -10.26 -7.77
N ARG A 49 -10.54 -8.95 -7.47
CA ARG A 49 -11.02 -8.20 -6.28
C ARG A 49 -11.18 -8.89 -4.89
N LEU A 50 -10.50 -9.99 -4.63
CA LEU A 50 -10.63 -10.79 -3.41
C LEU A 50 -9.28 -11.17 -2.79
N ASP A 51 -8.19 -10.58 -3.29
CA ASP A 51 -6.95 -10.52 -2.52
C ASP A 51 -7.07 -9.39 -1.50
N THR A 52 -7.91 -9.60 -0.49
CA THR A 52 -7.53 -9.12 0.83
C THR A 52 -6.16 -9.69 1.13
N PRO A 53 -5.19 -8.91 1.67
CA PRO A 53 -4.04 -9.50 2.31
C PRO A 53 -4.59 -10.43 3.40
N VAL A 54 -4.59 -11.72 3.11
CA VAL A 54 -4.59 -12.71 4.17
C VAL A 54 -3.14 -12.69 4.58
N ASP A 55 -2.84 -12.07 5.72
CA ASP A 55 -1.65 -12.44 6.45
C ASP A 55 -1.79 -13.93 6.76
N TYR A 56 -1.29 -14.78 5.86
CA TYR A 56 -1.00 -16.15 6.21
C TYR A 56 0.29 -16.09 7.00
N PHE A 57 0.19 -15.61 8.24
CA PHE A 57 1.06 -16.13 9.26
C PHE A 57 0.81 -17.64 9.23
N TYR A 58 1.79 -18.42 8.79
CA TYR A 58 1.92 -19.75 9.38
C TYR A 58 1.80 -19.48 10.87
N ARG A 59 0.83 -20.11 11.55
CA ARG A 59 1.00 -20.28 12.98
C ARG A 59 2.38 -20.93 13.08
N PRO A 60 3.38 -20.30 13.71
CA PRO A 60 4.53 -21.08 14.13
C PRO A 60 3.91 -22.23 14.92
N ASP A 61 4.36 -23.47 14.65
CA ASP A 61 4.15 -24.50 15.64
C ASP A 61 4.55 -23.89 16.98
N ILE A 62 3.69 -24.07 17.99
CA ILE A 62 3.91 -23.48 19.31
C ILE A 62 5.15 -24.19 19.86
N HIS A 63 6.33 -23.64 19.56
CA HIS A 63 7.55 -24.00 20.24
C HIS A 63 7.44 -23.40 21.63
N GLN A 64 7.10 -24.25 22.59
CA GLN A 64 7.21 -23.96 24.00
C GLN A 64 8.64 -23.49 24.27
N LYS A 65 8.84 -22.20 24.53
CA LYS A 65 10.07 -21.78 25.22
C LYS A 65 10.04 -22.42 26.62
N PRO A 66 11.08 -23.17 27.02
CA PRO A 66 11.14 -23.70 28.38
C PRO A 66 11.15 -22.53 29.36
N ILE A 67 10.19 -22.52 30.28
CA ILE A 67 10.14 -21.55 31.37
C ILE A 67 11.19 -21.98 32.39
N THR A 68 12.34 -21.32 32.39
CA THR A 68 13.29 -21.33 33.51
C THR A 68 13.49 -19.89 33.99
N GLY A 69 13.23 -19.64 35.27
CA GLY A 69 13.67 -18.42 35.95
C GLY A 69 12.58 -17.58 36.64
N LYS A 70 12.51 -17.76 37.96
CA LYS A 70 11.94 -16.93 39.04
C LYS A 70 11.48 -15.51 38.67
N ARG A 71 10.20 -15.20 38.98
CA ARG A 71 9.67 -13.84 39.09
C ARG A 71 10.28 -13.14 40.31
N SER A 72 10.92 -12.00 40.08
CA SER A 72 11.13 -10.95 41.09
C SER A 72 10.09 -9.85 40.86
N SER A 73 9.46 -9.43 41.94
CA SER A 73 8.52 -8.32 42.06
C SER A 73 9.15 -6.98 41.71
N ASN A 74 8.28 -6.06 41.27
CA ASN A 74 8.48 -4.62 41.06
C ASN A 74 9.36 -4.24 39.85
N ASN A 75 8.70 -3.95 38.72
CA ASN A 75 8.88 -2.68 38.04
C ASN A 75 7.74 -2.38 37.07
N ILE A 76 7.34 -1.12 37.09
CA ILE A 76 6.34 -0.47 36.25
C ILE A 76 6.88 -0.49 34.82
N ASN A 77 6.24 -1.27 33.94
CA ASN A 77 6.46 -1.15 32.50
C ASN A 77 5.55 -0.03 31.98
N LEU A 78 6.10 1.18 31.93
CA LEU A 78 5.63 2.26 31.08
C LEU A 78 5.99 1.87 29.63
N ILE A 79 4.98 1.42 28.87
CA ILE A 79 4.79 1.48 27.41
C ILE A 79 3.74 0.40 27.10
N GLY A 80 2.60 0.82 26.57
CA GLY A 80 1.52 -0.10 26.23
C GLY A 80 0.41 0.57 25.44
N LEU A 81 0.55 0.56 24.12
CA LEU A 81 -0.55 0.47 23.18
C LEU A 81 -1.63 -0.48 23.73
N ASN A 82 -2.89 -0.04 23.81
CA ASN A 82 -4.08 -0.78 23.37
C ASN A 82 -5.38 -0.26 24.00
N ARG A 83 -6.43 -0.26 23.16
CA ARG A 83 -7.85 -0.49 23.50
C ARG A 83 -8.06 -0.92 24.95
N THR A 84 -8.91 -0.20 25.67
CA THR A 84 -9.48 -0.60 26.97
C THR A 84 -9.74 -2.10 26.97
N ARG A 85 -8.93 -2.83 27.75
CA ARG A 85 -8.98 -4.29 27.87
C ARG A 85 -10.42 -4.65 28.22
N ARG A 86 -11.15 -5.28 27.30
CA ARG A 86 -12.56 -5.62 27.53
C ARG A 86 -12.63 -6.47 28.80
N ARG A 87 -13.34 -6.03 29.84
CA ARG A 87 -13.46 -6.67 31.16
C ARG A 87 -14.22 -8.01 31.13
N HIS A 88 -13.78 -8.99 30.33
CA HIS A 88 -14.37 -10.32 30.26
C HIS A 88 -13.52 -11.27 31.10
N ASN A 89 -13.99 -11.61 32.29
CA ASN A 89 -13.30 -12.49 33.25
C ASN A 89 -13.44 -13.99 32.90
N ALA A 90 -13.46 -14.32 31.60
CA ALA A 90 -13.53 -15.69 31.12
C ALA A 90 -12.16 -16.37 31.25
N ILE A 91 -12.13 -17.61 31.71
CA ILE A 91 -10.91 -18.43 31.71
C ILE A 91 -10.81 -19.15 30.37
N PHE A 92 -9.69 -18.98 29.68
CA PHE A 92 -9.40 -19.60 28.39
C PHE A 92 -8.44 -20.77 28.59
N VAL A 93 -8.77 -21.93 28.03
CA VAL A 93 -7.98 -23.17 28.19
C VAL A 93 -7.62 -23.74 26.82
N SER A 94 -6.36 -24.12 26.64
CA SER A 94 -5.86 -24.80 25.45
C SER A 94 -5.82 -26.32 25.63
N PHE A 95 -5.88 -27.07 24.53
CA PHE A 95 -5.89 -28.53 24.54
C PHE A 95 -4.68 -29.15 25.26
N THR A 96 -3.51 -28.51 25.20
CA THR A 96 -2.26 -28.98 25.79
C THR A 96 -2.09 -28.64 27.28
N GLU A 97 -2.98 -27.86 27.89
CA GLU A 97 -2.84 -27.46 29.30
C GLU A 97 -3.09 -28.63 30.26
N PRO A 98 -2.24 -28.89 31.27
CA PRO A 98 -2.32 -30.13 32.06
C PRO A 98 -3.57 -30.26 32.94
N SER A 99 -4.23 -29.15 33.27
CA SER A 99 -5.37 -29.09 34.19
C SER A 99 -6.45 -28.14 33.67
N VAL A 100 -7.70 -28.36 34.11
CA VAL A 100 -8.83 -27.48 33.82
C VAL A 100 -9.27 -26.73 35.07
N PRO A 101 -9.82 -25.51 34.96
CA PRO A 101 -10.29 -24.76 36.11
C PRO A 101 -11.49 -25.42 36.79
N THR A 102 -11.51 -25.39 38.12
CA THR A 102 -12.62 -25.92 38.95
C THR A 102 -13.58 -24.85 39.45
N LYS A 103 -13.20 -23.58 39.37
CA LYS A 103 -14.00 -22.41 39.76
C LYS A 103 -13.78 -21.26 38.78
N CYS A 104 -14.73 -20.33 38.73
CA CYS A 104 -14.61 -19.06 38.00
C CYS A 104 -13.71 -18.07 38.75
N LEU A 105 -13.35 -16.97 38.09
CA LEU A 105 -12.63 -15.86 38.71
C LEU A 105 -13.60 -15.02 39.56
N GLU A 106 -13.15 -14.52 40.71
CA GLU A 106 -13.97 -13.67 41.60
C GLU A 106 -14.54 -12.45 40.86
N GLY A 107 -13.73 -11.82 39.99
CA GLY A 107 -14.20 -10.70 39.17
C GLY A 107 -15.34 -11.08 38.21
N ALA A 108 -15.48 -12.35 37.81
CA ALA A 108 -16.64 -12.79 37.01
C ALA A 108 -17.92 -12.77 37.85
N ILE A 109 -17.83 -13.21 39.11
CA ILE A 109 -18.94 -13.21 40.07
C ILE A 109 -19.38 -11.77 40.34
N THR A 110 -18.45 -10.89 40.73
CA THR A 110 -18.75 -9.48 41.02
C THR A 110 -19.40 -8.76 39.84
N ASN A 111 -18.90 -8.99 38.61
CA ASN A 111 -19.47 -8.38 37.41
C ASN A 111 -20.89 -8.89 37.11
N TRP A 112 -21.17 -10.16 37.41
CA TRP A 112 -22.50 -10.73 37.21
C TRP A 112 -23.48 -10.22 38.27
N GLU A 113 -23.08 -10.19 39.54
CA GLU A 113 -23.89 -9.65 40.65
C GLU A 113 -24.34 -8.20 40.40
N GLN A 114 -23.47 -7.37 39.82
CA GLN A 114 -23.82 -5.98 39.45
C GLN A 114 -24.96 -5.88 38.43
N VAL A 115 -25.09 -6.87 37.55
CA VAL A 115 -26.04 -6.86 36.42
C VAL A 115 -27.26 -7.77 36.68
N CYS A 116 -27.14 -8.72 37.61
CA CYS A 116 -28.19 -9.66 38.02
C CYS A 116 -29.15 -9.03 39.04
N GLN A 117 -29.88 -8.00 38.59
CA GLN A 117 -30.74 -7.20 39.48
C GLN A 117 -32.20 -7.67 39.50
N LYS A 118 -32.68 -8.37 38.46
CA LYS A 118 -34.10 -8.74 38.29
C LYS A 118 -34.29 -10.25 38.46
N ASP A 119 -35.48 -10.69 38.87
CA ASP A 119 -35.77 -12.11 39.09
C ASP A 119 -35.56 -12.99 37.85
N HIS A 120 -35.86 -12.46 36.65
CA HIS A 120 -35.59 -13.17 35.40
C HIS A 120 -34.09 -13.44 35.15
N ASP A 121 -33.18 -12.59 35.66
CA ASP A 121 -31.73 -12.78 35.53
C ASP A 121 -31.25 -13.93 36.45
N LYS A 122 -31.79 -14.00 37.66
CA LYS A 122 -31.53 -15.10 38.62
C LYS A 122 -32.07 -16.43 38.10
N GLN A 123 -33.27 -16.42 37.52
CA GLN A 123 -33.84 -17.59 36.85
C GLN A 123 -32.98 -18.04 35.66
N ALA A 124 -32.46 -17.10 34.87
CA ALA A 124 -31.55 -17.41 33.77
C ALA A 124 -30.21 -18.00 34.27
N GLU A 125 -29.63 -17.47 35.34
CA GLU A 125 -28.44 -18.06 35.97
C GLU A 125 -28.70 -19.51 36.41
N GLU A 126 -29.77 -19.76 37.15
CA GLU A 126 -30.14 -21.09 37.64
C GLU A 126 -30.40 -22.06 36.48
N GLN A 127 -31.11 -21.60 35.45
CA GLN A 127 -31.36 -22.38 34.25
C GLN A 127 -30.04 -22.72 33.53
N LEU A 128 -29.11 -21.78 33.42
CA LEU A 128 -27.82 -22.02 32.79
C LEU A 128 -26.98 -23.02 33.59
N ARG A 129 -27.00 -22.97 34.92
CA ARG A 129 -26.34 -23.96 35.78
C ARG A 129 -26.90 -25.37 35.54
N LYS A 130 -28.22 -25.53 35.54
CA LYS A 130 -28.90 -26.80 35.21
C LYS A 130 -28.56 -27.31 33.81
N MET A 131 -28.41 -26.41 32.83
CA MET A 131 -27.97 -26.79 31.49
C MET A 131 -26.55 -27.37 31.49
N PHE A 132 -25.60 -26.75 32.20
CA PHE A 132 -24.22 -27.25 32.27
C PHE A 132 -24.08 -28.49 33.16
N GLU A 133 -24.99 -28.71 34.11
CA GLU A 133 -25.08 -29.95 34.90
C GLU A 133 -25.57 -31.12 34.05
N SER A 134 -26.64 -30.93 33.28
CA SER A 134 -27.19 -31.97 32.39
C SER A 134 -26.31 -32.26 31.18
N ARG A 135 -25.61 -31.25 30.64
CA ARG A 135 -24.65 -31.39 29.55
C ARG A 135 -23.42 -30.51 29.83
N PRO A 136 -22.22 -31.09 30.01
CA PRO A 136 -21.07 -30.33 30.49
C PRO A 136 -20.46 -29.37 29.45
N ILE A 137 -20.82 -29.48 28.16
CA ILE A 137 -20.21 -28.70 27.09
C ILE A 137 -21.25 -28.15 26.12
N TRP A 138 -21.26 -26.84 25.96
CA TRP A 138 -22.21 -26.12 25.10
C TRP A 138 -21.53 -25.09 24.19
N SER A 139 -22.04 -24.98 22.96
CA SER A 139 -21.73 -23.84 22.10
C SER A 139 -22.51 -22.60 22.54
N ARG A 140 -21.98 -21.41 22.29
CA ARG A 140 -22.68 -20.16 22.62
C ARG A 140 -24.03 -20.03 21.90
N ASN A 141 -24.14 -20.56 20.68
CA ASN A 141 -25.40 -20.56 19.93
C ASN A 141 -26.43 -21.50 20.56
N ALA A 142 -26.02 -22.69 20.99
CA ALA A 142 -26.89 -23.63 21.68
C ALA A 142 -27.40 -23.06 23.01
N VAL A 143 -26.54 -22.37 23.77
CA VAL A 143 -26.98 -21.64 24.97
C VAL A 143 -28.05 -20.61 24.62
N LYS A 144 -27.78 -19.72 23.66
CA LYS A 144 -28.75 -18.68 23.22
C LYS A 144 -30.07 -19.22 22.68
N ALA A 145 -30.11 -20.44 22.18
CA ALA A 145 -31.33 -21.07 21.69
C ALA A 145 -32.16 -21.69 22.81
N ASN A 146 -31.56 -22.00 23.97
CA ASN A 146 -32.22 -22.68 25.09
C ASN A 146 -32.46 -21.78 26.31
N ILE A 147 -31.90 -20.57 26.34
CA ILE A 147 -32.07 -19.61 27.44
C ILE A 147 -32.51 -18.24 26.92
N ASN A 148 -33.52 -17.66 27.56
CA ASN A 148 -34.04 -16.34 27.21
C ASN A 148 -33.32 -15.24 28.01
N ILE A 149 -32.12 -14.87 27.56
CA ILE A 149 -31.30 -13.81 28.19
C ILE A 149 -30.72 -12.87 27.13
N GLN A 150 -30.57 -11.58 27.46
CA GLN A 150 -29.96 -10.62 26.55
C GLN A 150 -28.50 -10.99 26.20
N PRO A 151 -28.07 -10.84 24.93
CA PRO A 151 -26.75 -11.26 24.48
C PRO A 151 -25.56 -10.64 25.22
N ASP A 152 -25.71 -9.44 25.76
CA ASP A 152 -24.67 -8.75 26.53
C ASP A 152 -24.56 -9.26 27.97
N LYS A 153 -25.69 -9.57 28.62
CA LYS A 153 -25.72 -10.24 29.91
C LYS A 153 -25.13 -11.65 29.84
N LEU A 154 -25.41 -12.39 28.76
CA LEU A 154 -24.83 -13.71 28.54
C LEU A 154 -23.28 -13.69 28.48
N LYS A 155 -22.67 -12.60 28.01
CA LYS A 155 -21.19 -12.45 27.98
C LYS A 155 -20.58 -12.43 29.38
N LEU A 156 -21.34 -11.96 30.37
CA LEU A 156 -20.92 -11.85 31.77
C LEU A 156 -21.27 -13.11 32.56
N LEU A 157 -22.42 -13.73 32.27
CA LEU A 157 -22.90 -14.94 32.95
C LEU A 157 -22.11 -16.20 32.56
N LEU A 158 -21.76 -16.39 31.27
CA LEU A 158 -21.01 -17.59 30.83
C LEU A 158 -19.69 -17.81 31.61
N PRO A 159 -18.84 -16.78 31.81
CA PRO A 159 -17.65 -16.88 32.65
C PRO A 159 -17.87 -17.33 34.10
N VAL A 160 -19.09 -17.19 34.64
CA VAL A 160 -19.42 -17.60 36.02
C VAL A 160 -19.66 -19.11 36.11
N VAL A 161 -20.15 -19.74 35.03
CA VAL A 161 -20.57 -21.15 35.02
C VAL A 161 -19.63 -22.09 34.27
N ALA A 162 -18.82 -21.57 33.35
CA ALA A 162 -17.98 -22.36 32.46
C ALA A 162 -16.68 -21.64 32.06
N TYR A 163 -15.66 -22.42 31.68
CA TYR A 163 -14.46 -21.94 31.01
C TYR A 163 -14.55 -22.17 29.50
N TYR A 164 -13.68 -21.52 28.72
CA TYR A 164 -13.74 -21.55 27.25
C TYR A 164 -12.53 -22.26 26.63
N MET A 165 -12.79 -23.25 25.78
CA MET A 165 -11.73 -23.98 25.07
C MET A 165 -11.30 -23.23 23.80
N VAL A 166 -10.01 -22.94 23.66
CA VAL A 166 -9.46 -22.17 22.53
C VAL A 166 -8.94 -23.08 21.40
N THR A 167 -8.38 -24.24 21.74
CA THR A 167 -7.82 -25.20 20.78
C THR A 167 -8.40 -26.60 20.97
N GLY A 168 -8.02 -27.52 20.07
CA GLY A 168 -8.47 -28.91 20.11
C GLY A 168 -9.90 -29.19 19.65
N PRO A 169 -10.44 -30.39 19.98
CA PRO A 169 -11.72 -30.88 19.49
C PRO A 169 -12.92 -30.05 19.99
N TRP A 170 -12.80 -29.41 21.15
CA TRP A 170 -13.83 -28.58 21.77
C TRP A 170 -13.57 -27.08 21.60
N ARG A 171 -12.67 -26.67 20.70
CA ARG A 171 -12.42 -25.25 20.42
C ARG A 171 -13.72 -24.48 20.22
N SER A 172 -13.79 -23.25 20.71
CA SER A 172 -14.98 -22.40 20.65
C SER A 172 -16.21 -22.88 21.44
N LEU A 173 -16.05 -23.86 22.33
CA LEU A 173 -17.10 -24.33 23.23
C LEU A 173 -16.84 -23.89 24.67
N TRP A 174 -17.92 -23.74 25.43
CA TRP A 174 -17.90 -23.52 26.87
C TRP A 174 -18.00 -24.86 27.58
N VAL A 175 -17.16 -25.07 28.58
CA VAL A 175 -17.06 -26.31 29.35
C VAL A 175 -17.29 -26.00 30.82
N ARG A 176 -18.14 -26.80 31.47
CA ARG A 176 -18.43 -26.66 32.90
C ARG A 176 -17.14 -26.76 33.71
N PHE A 177 -16.98 -25.88 34.70
CA PHE A 177 -15.87 -25.95 35.63
C PHE A 177 -15.75 -27.33 36.28
N GLY A 178 -14.52 -27.85 36.36
CA GLY A 178 -14.19 -29.17 36.90
C GLY A 178 -14.41 -30.35 35.96
N TYR A 179 -14.96 -30.15 34.75
CA TYR A 179 -15.09 -31.22 33.75
C TYR A 179 -13.96 -31.12 32.71
N ASP A 180 -13.08 -32.12 32.63
CA ASP A 180 -12.01 -32.17 31.61
C ASP A 180 -12.39 -33.10 30.45
N PRO A 181 -12.77 -32.58 29.28
CA PRO A 181 -13.19 -33.42 28.17
C PRO A 181 -12.07 -34.31 27.63
N ARG A 182 -10.80 -33.98 27.87
CA ARG A 182 -9.65 -34.76 27.37
C ARG A 182 -9.40 -36.02 28.19
N LYS A 183 -10.03 -36.15 29.36
CA LYS A 183 -9.93 -37.32 30.25
C LYS A 183 -11.19 -38.19 30.22
N MET A 184 -12.28 -37.63 29.72
CA MET A 184 -13.61 -38.22 29.78
C MET A 184 -14.03 -38.67 28.37
N LYS A 185 -14.03 -39.98 28.11
CA LYS A 185 -14.34 -40.54 26.77
C LYS A 185 -15.77 -40.23 26.31
N ASP A 186 -16.71 -40.12 27.25
CA ASP A 186 -18.10 -39.75 27.00
C ASP A 186 -18.26 -38.33 26.41
N SER A 187 -17.23 -37.48 26.52
CA SER A 187 -17.19 -36.15 25.93
C SER A 187 -17.06 -36.14 24.39
N LYS A 188 -16.78 -37.31 23.79
CA LYS A 188 -16.67 -37.52 22.33
C LYS A 188 -17.83 -36.90 21.57
N LYS A 189 -19.06 -37.13 22.04
CA LYS A 189 -20.29 -36.61 21.42
C LYS A 189 -20.41 -35.08 21.48
N TYR A 190 -19.66 -34.39 22.33
CA TYR A 190 -19.72 -32.94 22.47
C TYR A 190 -18.70 -32.18 21.62
N GLN A 191 -17.85 -32.88 20.86
CA GLN A 191 -16.82 -32.27 20.02
C GLN A 191 -17.39 -31.35 18.93
N LEU A 192 -16.61 -30.35 18.52
CA LEU A 192 -17.02 -29.38 17.50
C LEU A 192 -16.69 -29.84 16.08
N LEU A 193 -17.70 -29.78 15.21
CA LEU A 193 -17.59 -29.85 13.75
C LEU A 193 -17.71 -28.44 13.13
N ASP A 194 -16.63 -27.95 12.50
CA ASP A 194 -16.68 -26.78 11.61
C ASP A 194 -17.11 -27.27 10.23
N PHE A 195 -18.37 -26.98 9.88
CA PHE A 195 -18.99 -27.35 8.61
C PHE A 195 -19.12 -26.12 7.72
N ARG A 196 -18.61 -26.23 6.49
CA ARG A 196 -18.68 -25.18 5.48
C ARG A 196 -19.21 -25.74 4.18
N ILE A 197 -20.28 -25.14 3.66
CA ILE A 197 -20.79 -25.47 2.34
C ILE A 197 -19.86 -24.87 1.29
N ARG A 198 -19.18 -25.74 0.53
CA ARG A 198 -18.34 -25.34 -0.60
C ARG A 198 -19.23 -24.93 -1.78
N CYS A 199 -19.19 -23.65 -2.15
CA CYS A 199 -19.89 -23.13 -3.34
C CYS A 199 -18.88 -23.05 -4.48
N SER A 200 -19.00 -23.94 -5.46
CA SER A 200 -18.18 -23.95 -6.67
C SER A 200 -18.95 -24.68 -7.76
N THR A 201 -18.78 -24.26 -9.02
CA THR A 201 -19.27 -24.97 -10.19
C THR A 201 -18.75 -26.42 -10.23
N LYS A 202 -17.52 -26.67 -9.75
CA LYS A 202 -16.93 -28.03 -9.59
C LYS A 202 -17.68 -28.90 -8.57
N HIS A 203 -18.37 -28.29 -7.61
CA HIS A 203 -19.12 -28.99 -6.56
C HIS A 203 -20.64 -28.96 -6.76
N GLY A 204 -21.09 -28.47 -7.92
CA GLY A 204 -22.48 -28.56 -8.38
C GLY A 204 -23.38 -27.37 -8.01
N TYR A 205 -22.84 -26.26 -7.49
CA TYR A 205 -23.61 -25.07 -7.12
C TYR A 205 -22.95 -23.77 -7.59
N SER A 206 -23.67 -22.93 -8.32
CA SER A 206 -23.32 -21.51 -8.46
C SER A 206 -23.70 -20.74 -7.18
N SER A 207 -23.13 -19.55 -6.94
CA SER A 207 -23.47 -18.74 -5.74
C SER A 207 -24.95 -18.37 -5.69
N SER A 208 -25.63 -18.30 -6.85
CA SER A 208 -27.06 -18.06 -7.02
C SER A 208 -27.94 -19.30 -6.79
N ASP A 209 -27.41 -20.52 -6.99
CA ASP A 209 -28.15 -21.78 -6.79
C ASP A 209 -28.14 -22.30 -5.35
N MET A 210 -27.35 -21.68 -4.46
CA MET A 210 -27.23 -22.12 -3.06
C MET A 210 -28.24 -21.36 -2.17
N PRO A 211 -29.35 -22.00 -1.74
CA PRO A 211 -30.39 -21.35 -0.92
C PRO A 211 -29.91 -20.95 0.49
N VAL A 212 -28.74 -21.45 0.91
CA VAL A 212 -28.13 -21.11 2.20
C VAL A 212 -27.32 -19.81 2.10
N LYS A 213 -27.66 -18.83 2.93
CA LYS A 213 -26.99 -17.51 2.99
C LYS A 213 -25.61 -17.59 3.65
N PRO A 214 -24.63 -16.75 3.28
CA PRO A 214 -23.39 -16.66 4.03
C PRO A 214 -23.63 -16.08 5.44
N LYS A 215 -22.87 -16.55 6.45
CA LYS A 215 -22.98 -16.06 7.85
C LYS A 215 -22.56 -14.59 7.99
N ARG A 216 -21.68 -14.14 7.11
CA ARG A 216 -21.25 -12.76 6.92
C ARG A 216 -21.28 -12.50 5.43
N SER A 217 -22.10 -11.55 4.98
CA SER A 217 -22.08 -11.07 3.61
C SER A 217 -21.37 -9.73 3.60
N ALA A 218 -20.45 -9.49 2.66
CA ALA A 218 -19.93 -8.14 2.41
C ALA A 218 -21.06 -7.14 2.09
N LEU A 219 -22.20 -7.64 1.59
CA LEU A 219 -23.39 -6.84 1.30
C LEU A 219 -24.20 -6.47 2.56
N ASN A 220 -24.02 -7.16 3.68
CA ASN A 220 -24.75 -6.91 4.94
C ASN A 220 -23.84 -6.44 6.08
N TYR A 221 -22.63 -5.99 5.74
CA TYR A 221 -21.75 -5.33 6.70
C TYR A 221 -22.24 -3.89 6.85
N ASN A 222 -23.06 -3.62 7.86
CA ASN A 222 -23.28 -2.25 8.28
C ASN A 222 -21.97 -1.78 8.93
N LEU A 223 -21.22 -0.97 8.18
CA LEU A 223 -20.14 -0.19 8.76
C LEU A 223 -20.77 0.69 9.87
N PRO A 224 -20.05 1.03 10.96
CA PRO A 224 -20.55 1.93 12.00
C PRO A 224 -21.00 3.32 11.51
N ILE A 225 -20.77 3.61 10.23
CA ILE A 225 -21.10 4.82 9.48
C ILE A 225 -22.32 4.65 8.56
N THR A 226 -22.92 3.46 8.44
CA THR A 226 -24.14 3.26 7.65
C THR A 226 -25.38 3.50 8.52
N VAL A 227 -25.71 4.77 8.74
CA VAL A 227 -27.08 5.14 9.07
C VAL A 227 -27.90 4.89 7.81
N ASN A 228 -28.75 3.87 7.81
CA ASN A 228 -29.78 3.71 6.78
C ASN A 228 -30.74 4.90 6.91
N LYS A 229 -30.47 6.00 6.22
CA LYS A 229 -31.53 6.95 5.87
C LYS A 229 -32.46 6.20 4.91
N THR A 230 -33.61 5.79 5.43
CA THR A 230 -34.77 5.47 4.62
C THR A 230 -35.03 6.65 3.69
N VAL A 231 -34.78 6.44 2.39
CA VAL A 231 -35.23 7.36 1.34
C VAL A 231 -36.75 7.49 1.46
N PRO A 232 -37.33 8.71 1.37
CA PRO A 232 -38.77 8.89 1.45
C PRO A 232 -39.43 8.14 0.29
N GLN A 233 -40.47 7.35 0.57
CA GLN A 233 -41.29 6.80 -0.51
C GLN A 233 -41.97 7.96 -1.28
N PRO A 234 -42.03 7.89 -2.62
CA PRO A 234 -42.82 8.84 -3.39
C PRO A 234 -44.29 8.73 -2.95
N ALA A 235 -44.89 9.88 -2.65
CA ALA A 235 -46.25 10.00 -2.18
C ALA A 235 -47.24 9.35 -3.15
N SER A 236 -47.94 8.31 -2.71
CA SER A 236 -49.22 7.92 -3.28
C SER A 236 -50.33 8.58 -2.45
N LEU A 237 -51.14 9.40 -3.11
CA LEU A 237 -52.38 9.96 -2.57
C LEU A 237 -53.31 8.83 -2.12
N MET A 238 -53.67 8.81 -0.84
CA MET A 238 -55.01 8.40 -0.41
C MET A 238 -55.38 9.06 0.93
N GLU A 239 -56.37 9.93 0.82
CA GLU A 239 -57.34 10.48 1.77
C GLU A 239 -57.02 10.57 3.27
N LEU A 240 -56.91 11.83 3.71
CA LEU A 240 -57.21 12.29 5.07
C LEU A 240 -58.65 11.93 5.45
N THR A 241 -58.82 11.14 6.50
CA THR A 241 -59.96 11.29 7.41
C THR A 241 -59.46 11.53 8.83
N THR A 242 -59.96 12.63 9.35
CA THR A 242 -59.82 13.20 10.69
C THR A 242 -60.30 12.24 11.78
N GLN A 243 -59.52 12.12 12.87
CA GLN A 243 -60.01 12.28 14.25
C GLN A 243 -58.88 12.21 15.28
N GLU A 244 -58.81 13.25 16.12
CA GLU A 244 -57.99 13.32 17.33
C GLU A 244 -58.56 12.41 18.44
N GLY A 245 -57.69 11.75 19.21
CA GLY A 245 -58.05 11.04 20.44
C GLY A 245 -56.83 10.41 21.14
N PRO A 246 -56.80 10.31 22.48
CA PRO A 246 -55.60 10.53 23.29
C PRO A 246 -54.84 9.26 23.68
N SER A 247 -53.61 9.47 24.15
CA SER A 247 -52.68 8.53 24.78
C SER A 247 -53.32 7.26 25.37
N THR A 248 -53.00 6.11 24.78
CA THR A 248 -53.07 4.82 25.45
C THR A 248 -51.75 4.09 25.28
N SER A 249 -51.27 3.60 26.41
CA SER A 249 -50.10 2.76 26.62
C SER A 249 -49.92 1.70 25.52
N ARG A 250 -48.85 1.80 24.74
CA ARG A 250 -48.35 0.63 24.02
C ARG A 250 -47.57 -0.23 25.00
N ASP A 251 -48.19 -1.36 25.34
CA ASP A 251 -47.53 -2.53 25.91
C ASP A 251 -46.16 -2.74 25.28
N THR A 252 -45.18 -2.93 26.15
CA THR A 252 -43.83 -3.33 25.77
C THR A 252 -43.91 -4.72 25.17
N ALA A 253 -43.78 -4.82 23.84
CA ALA A 253 -43.54 -6.08 23.17
C ALA A 253 -42.24 -6.68 23.75
N SER A 254 -42.38 -7.68 24.61
CA SER A 254 -41.28 -8.51 25.11
C SER A 254 -40.53 -9.09 23.90
N SER A 255 -39.32 -8.57 23.63
CA SER A 255 -38.45 -9.13 22.61
C SER A 255 -37.86 -10.45 23.13
N ILE A 256 -38.49 -11.57 22.73
CA ILE A 256 -37.93 -12.89 22.97
C ILE A 256 -36.63 -13.00 22.14
N TYR A 257 -35.46 -13.04 22.80
CA TYR A 257 -34.13 -13.08 22.17
C TYR A 257 -33.66 -14.51 21.83
N GLN A 258 -34.59 -15.44 21.66
CA GLN A 258 -34.29 -16.85 21.49
C GLN A 258 -33.95 -17.18 20.03
N LEU A 259 -32.75 -17.72 19.80
CA LEU A 259 -32.37 -18.21 18.47
C LEU A 259 -33.17 -19.46 18.10
N LYS A 260 -33.52 -19.60 16.81
CA LYS A 260 -34.15 -20.83 16.31
C LYS A 260 -33.23 -22.04 16.53
N GLU A 261 -33.81 -23.20 16.84
CA GLU A 261 -33.11 -24.47 17.10
C GLU A 261 -32.18 -24.89 15.93
N SER A 262 -32.58 -24.59 14.69
CA SER A 262 -31.77 -24.79 13.48
C SER A 262 -30.44 -24.04 13.46
N SER A 263 -30.20 -23.12 14.40
CA SER A 263 -28.93 -22.40 14.56
C SER A 263 -27.81 -23.22 15.19
N TYR A 264 -28.13 -24.39 15.77
CA TYR A 264 -27.16 -25.31 16.37
C TYR A 264 -27.50 -26.80 16.21
N ILE A 265 -28.70 -27.17 15.75
CA ILE A 265 -29.08 -28.56 15.44
C ILE A 265 -29.21 -28.77 13.93
N PHE A 266 -28.65 -29.86 13.42
CA PHE A 266 -28.78 -30.28 12.03
C PHE A 266 -29.61 -31.57 11.95
N ARG A 267 -30.66 -31.58 11.11
CA ARG A 267 -31.50 -32.76 10.82
C ARG A 267 -31.47 -33.05 9.32
N GLU A 268 -31.71 -34.29 8.93
CA GLU A 268 -31.82 -34.66 7.52
C GLU A 268 -33.00 -33.91 6.85
N GLY A 269 -32.82 -33.49 5.60
CA GLY A 269 -33.81 -32.67 4.89
C GLY A 269 -33.72 -31.15 5.16
N MET A 270 -32.94 -30.71 6.16
CA MET A 270 -32.79 -29.29 6.48
C MET A 270 -31.64 -28.62 5.73
N LEU A 271 -31.83 -27.34 5.41
CA LEU A 271 -30.76 -26.44 4.99
C LEU A 271 -30.22 -25.69 6.21
N PRO A 272 -28.90 -25.66 6.44
CA PRO A 272 -28.34 -24.88 7.53
C PRO A 272 -28.65 -23.38 7.33
N PRO A 273 -28.84 -22.60 8.41
CA PRO A 273 -29.19 -21.18 8.30
C PRO A 273 -28.09 -20.34 7.67
N HIS A 274 -26.82 -20.78 7.78
CA HIS A 274 -25.68 -20.14 7.17
C HIS A 274 -24.70 -21.12 6.51
N ARG A 275 -23.93 -20.64 5.52
CA ARG A 275 -22.95 -21.45 4.78
C ARG A 275 -21.81 -21.99 5.66
N GLN A 276 -21.52 -21.30 6.76
CA GLN A 276 -20.57 -21.76 7.78
C GLN A 276 -21.31 -21.99 9.10
N MET A 277 -21.25 -23.22 9.58
CA MET A 277 -21.88 -23.68 10.81
C MET A 277 -20.87 -24.35 11.73
N PHE A 278 -21.15 -24.25 13.03
CA PHE A 278 -20.36 -24.86 14.09
C PHE A 278 -21.32 -25.73 14.90
N TYR A 279 -21.35 -27.02 14.58
CA TYR A 279 -22.22 -28.01 15.22
C TYR A 279 -21.42 -28.79 16.26
N GLN A 280 -22.07 -29.23 17.33
CA GLN A 280 -21.50 -30.30 18.16
C GLN A 280 -22.00 -31.64 17.63
N LEU A 281 -21.21 -32.71 17.77
CA LEU A 281 -21.55 -34.02 17.18
C LEU A 281 -22.90 -34.56 17.68
N CYS A 282 -23.25 -34.32 18.95
CA CYS A 282 -24.54 -34.69 19.55
C CYS A 282 -25.72 -33.89 19.01
N ASP A 283 -25.47 -32.75 18.35
CA ASP A 283 -26.50 -31.89 17.76
C ASP A 283 -26.71 -32.21 16.25
N LEU A 284 -26.02 -33.23 15.74
CA LEU A 284 -26.27 -33.80 14.42
C LEU A 284 -27.28 -34.94 14.55
N ASP A 285 -28.55 -34.60 14.41
CA ASP A 285 -29.68 -35.51 14.56
C ASP A 285 -29.95 -36.26 13.24
N VAL A 286 -29.00 -37.15 12.89
CA VAL A 286 -29.05 -38.02 11.72
C VAL A 286 -28.43 -39.38 12.06
N GLU A 287 -29.19 -40.45 11.88
CA GLU A 287 -28.80 -41.81 12.32
C GLU A 287 -27.48 -42.29 11.69
N SER A 288 -27.29 -42.07 10.39
CA SER A 288 -26.05 -42.44 9.70
C SER A 288 -24.82 -41.68 10.20
N ILE A 289 -24.98 -40.43 10.66
CA ILE A 289 -23.90 -39.65 11.27
C ILE A 289 -23.57 -40.20 12.66
N ARG A 290 -24.59 -40.54 13.46
CA ARG A 290 -24.43 -41.14 14.78
C ARG A 290 -23.62 -42.44 14.72
N GLN A 291 -23.94 -43.33 13.78
CA GLN A 291 -23.18 -44.57 13.55
C GLN A 291 -21.69 -44.33 13.26
N VAL A 292 -21.34 -43.26 12.54
CA VAL A 292 -19.94 -42.91 12.26
C VAL A 292 -19.24 -42.34 13.49
N VAL A 293 -19.93 -41.56 14.31
CA VAL A 293 -19.38 -41.05 15.59
C VAL A 293 -19.20 -42.19 16.59
N ASP A 294 -20.08 -43.19 16.55
CA ASP A 294 -20.09 -44.32 17.47
C ASP A 294 -19.19 -45.49 17.04
N GLN A 295 -18.49 -45.36 15.90
CA GLN A 295 -17.67 -46.42 15.30
C GLN A 295 -16.61 -47.00 16.26
N ASN A 296 -16.07 -46.20 17.18
CA ASN A 296 -15.09 -46.62 18.17
C ASN A 296 -15.57 -46.47 19.63
N THR A 297 -16.89 -46.42 19.86
CA THR A 297 -17.44 -46.28 21.22
C THR A 297 -17.03 -47.46 22.10
N GLY A 298 -16.32 -47.17 23.20
CA GLY A 298 -15.81 -48.17 24.14
C GLY A 298 -14.36 -48.58 23.87
N GLU A 299 -13.82 -48.29 22.70
CA GLU A 299 -12.45 -48.64 22.28
C GLU A 299 -11.51 -47.42 22.24
N GLU A 300 -11.94 -46.24 22.71
CA GLU A 300 -11.14 -45.02 22.63
C GLU A 300 -9.90 -45.11 23.53
N GLN A 301 -8.70 -45.08 22.95
CA GLN A 301 -7.44 -45.18 23.71
C GLN A 301 -6.77 -43.81 23.93
N VAL A 302 -6.78 -42.93 22.93
CA VAL A 302 -6.08 -41.64 22.95
C VAL A 302 -7.01 -40.52 22.51
N CYS A 303 -6.98 -39.41 23.24
CA CYS A 303 -7.64 -38.18 22.82
C CYS A 303 -6.64 -37.32 22.04
N GLU A 304 -6.85 -37.17 20.73
CA GLU A 304 -5.98 -36.37 19.87
C GLU A 304 -6.45 -34.92 19.75
N GLU A 305 -5.54 -33.99 19.47
CA GLU A 305 -5.93 -32.57 19.32
C GLU A 305 -6.85 -32.34 18.11
N ARG A 306 -6.66 -33.09 17.02
CA ARG A 306 -7.43 -32.92 15.77
C ARG A 306 -8.81 -33.58 15.84
N ASP A 307 -8.85 -34.88 16.11
CA ASP A 307 -10.06 -35.70 16.03
C ASP A 307 -10.67 -36.04 17.41
N GLY A 308 -9.98 -35.69 18.50
CA GLY A 308 -10.43 -35.96 19.86
C GLY A 308 -10.47 -37.44 20.15
N TRP A 309 -11.59 -37.90 20.68
CA TRP A 309 -11.87 -39.31 20.95
C TRP A 309 -12.40 -40.06 19.72
N CYS A 310 -12.64 -39.39 18.58
CA CYS A 310 -13.05 -40.04 17.35
C CYS A 310 -11.87 -40.67 16.62
N VAL A 311 -12.14 -41.67 15.78
CA VAL A 311 -11.15 -42.22 14.84
C VAL A 311 -10.61 -41.11 13.94
N PRO A 312 -9.30 -41.07 13.63
CA PRO A 312 -8.74 -40.06 12.73
C PRO A 312 -9.50 -39.97 11.40
N GLY A 313 -9.85 -38.75 10.98
CA GLY A 313 -10.61 -38.51 9.74
C GLY A 313 -12.13 -38.60 9.85
N THR A 314 -12.68 -38.95 11.03
CA THR A 314 -14.14 -38.97 11.28
C THR A 314 -14.79 -37.65 10.90
N LYS A 315 -14.20 -36.50 11.28
CA LYS A 315 -14.76 -35.17 11.00
C LYS A 315 -14.89 -34.87 9.51
N ASP A 316 -13.96 -35.34 8.67
CA ASP A 316 -14.02 -35.16 7.22
C ASP A 316 -15.14 -36.01 6.60
N LYS A 317 -15.24 -37.28 7.01
CA LYS A 317 -16.35 -38.17 6.62
C LYS A 317 -17.71 -37.56 6.96
N LEU A 318 -17.86 -36.96 8.15
CA LEU A 318 -19.09 -36.27 8.54
C LEU A 318 -19.38 -35.05 7.67
N ARG A 319 -18.37 -34.24 7.31
CA ARG A 319 -18.55 -33.09 6.41
C ARG A 319 -19.04 -33.52 5.02
N ASP A 320 -18.54 -34.62 4.51
CA ASP A 320 -18.94 -35.15 3.20
C ASP A 320 -20.38 -35.70 3.23
N MET A 321 -20.76 -36.40 4.29
CA MET A 321 -22.13 -36.89 4.50
C MET A 321 -23.14 -35.75 4.58
N ILE A 322 -22.88 -34.74 5.43
CA ILE A 322 -23.74 -33.56 5.58
C ILE A 322 -23.84 -32.80 4.25
N SER A 323 -22.70 -32.64 3.55
CA SER A 323 -22.70 -32.02 2.23
C SER A 323 -23.62 -32.78 1.29
N GLY A 324 -23.49 -34.11 1.19
CA GLY A 324 -24.33 -34.97 0.35
C GLY A 324 -25.83 -34.86 0.64
N MET A 325 -26.22 -34.81 1.93
CA MET A 325 -27.62 -34.62 2.35
C MET A 325 -28.16 -33.26 1.88
N ILE A 326 -27.42 -32.18 2.12
CA ILE A 326 -27.78 -30.85 1.64
C ILE A 326 -27.88 -30.84 0.11
N LYS A 327 -27.01 -31.57 -0.59
CA LYS A 327 -27.05 -31.63 -2.05
C LYS A 327 -28.36 -32.19 -2.58
N LYS A 328 -28.89 -33.23 -1.94
CA LYS A 328 -30.18 -33.84 -2.29
C LYS A 328 -31.32 -32.85 -2.08
N VAL A 329 -31.33 -32.13 -0.96
CA VAL A 329 -32.36 -31.12 -0.64
C VAL A 329 -32.38 -30.00 -1.68
N VAL A 330 -31.22 -29.44 -2.03
CA VAL A 330 -31.14 -28.34 -3.02
C VAL A 330 -31.59 -28.80 -4.42
N ARG A 331 -31.26 -30.05 -4.81
CA ARG A 331 -31.69 -30.60 -6.11
C ARG A 331 -33.21 -30.82 -6.18
N GLY A 332 -33.83 -31.22 -5.08
CA GLY A 332 -35.29 -31.42 -5.00
C GLY A 332 -36.10 -30.12 -5.08
N GLN A 333 -35.48 -28.95 -4.94
CA GLN A 333 -36.14 -27.64 -4.96
C GLN A 333 -36.11 -26.92 -6.33
N LYS A 334 -35.55 -27.52 -7.39
CA LYS A 334 -35.51 -26.91 -8.74
C LYS A 334 -36.82 -27.15 -9.53
N PRO A 335 -37.46 -26.12 -10.12
CA PRO A 335 -38.58 -26.30 -11.04
C PRO A 335 -38.13 -26.91 -12.38
N ALA A 336 -38.94 -27.78 -12.98
CA ALA A 336 -38.68 -28.38 -14.30
C ALA A 336 -38.79 -27.31 -15.41
N LEU A 337 -37.75 -27.15 -16.22
CA LEU A 337 -37.73 -26.24 -17.38
C LEU A 337 -38.27 -26.94 -18.64
N LEU A 338 -39.14 -26.22 -19.35
CA LEU A 338 -39.83 -26.60 -20.59
C LEU A 338 -38.88 -26.79 -21.79
N VAL A 339 -39.33 -27.65 -22.71
CA VAL A 339 -38.63 -28.25 -23.85
C VAL A 339 -38.38 -27.27 -25.02
N HIS A 340 -37.25 -27.48 -25.70
CA HIS A 340 -36.75 -26.88 -26.95
C HIS A 340 -37.78 -26.59 -28.07
N SER A 341 -37.53 -25.52 -28.85
CA SER A 341 -37.82 -25.51 -30.30
C SER A 341 -36.66 -24.88 -31.11
N GLN A 342 -36.44 -25.43 -32.31
CA GLN A 342 -35.26 -25.31 -33.15
C GLN A 342 -35.28 -24.10 -34.12
N LYS A 343 -34.07 -23.60 -34.42
CA LYS A 343 -33.56 -23.10 -35.73
C LYS A 343 -34.36 -22.04 -36.53
N ARG A 344 -33.66 -20.97 -36.92
CA ARG A 344 -33.43 -20.66 -38.36
C ARG A 344 -32.23 -19.73 -38.62
N ARG A 345 -31.50 -20.10 -39.68
CA ARG A 345 -30.30 -19.47 -40.29
C ARG A 345 -30.72 -18.65 -41.53
N ARG A 346 -30.05 -17.51 -41.81
CA ARG A 346 -29.81 -16.86 -43.14
C ARG A 346 -28.62 -15.88 -42.94
N ARG A 347 -27.40 -16.02 -43.51
CA ARG A 347 -26.89 -15.78 -44.90
C ARG A 347 -27.46 -14.49 -45.52
N GLY A 348 -26.72 -13.48 -46.00
CA GLY A 348 -25.28 -13.18 -46.14
C GLY A 348 -25.07 -11.94 -47.05
N LEU A 349 -23.86 -11.35 -47.01
CA LEU A 349 -23.17 -10.48 -48.01
C LEU A 349 -23.70 -9.08 -48.42
N LEU A 350 -22.88 -8.01 -48.25
CA LEU A 350 -22.08 -7.34 -49.31
C LEU A 350 -21.23 -6.16 -48.76
N SER A 351 -20.10 -5.93 -49.44
CA SER A 351 -19.05 -4.91 -49.23
C SER A 351 -19.38 -3.61 -49.99
N LEU A 352 -18.87 -2.46 -49.52
CA LEU A 352 -18.41 -1.32 -50.34
C LEU A 352 -17.59 -0.29 -49.53
N ASN A 353 -16.65 0.34 -50.23
CA ASN A 353 -15.52 1.15 -49.76
C ASN A 353 -15.85 2.60 -49.31
N HIS A 354 -14.88 3.16 -48.56
CA HIS A 354 -14.67 4.53 -48.01
C HIS A 354 -14.92 5.74 -48.95
N PRO A 355 -15.12 6.96 -48.41
CA PRO A 355 -14.00 7.89 -48.12
C PRO A 355 -14.10 8.68 -46.79
N GLU A 356 -12.95 9.21 -46.36
CA GLU A 356 -12.73 10.11 -45.23
C GLU A 356 -13.43 11.48 -45.39
N ILE A 357 -13.84 12.09 -44.27
CA ILE A 357 -13.69 13.51 -43.91
C ILE A 357 -13.86 13.61 -42.39
N GLY A 358 -12.96 14.35 -41.73
CA GLY A 358 -12.94 14.53 -40.29
C GLY A 358 -13.95 15.54 -39.75
N HIS A 359 -14.38 15.33 -38.50
CA HIS A 359 -14.45 16.34 -37.46
C HIS A 359 -14.77 15.69 -36.10
N ASN A 360 -14.03 16.15 -35.09
CA ASN A 360 -14.39 16.37 -33.69
C ASN A 360 -15.58 15.62 -33.07
N GLY A 361 -15.27 14.97 -31.94
CA GLY A 361 -16.16 14.83 -30.80
C GLY A 361 -17.31 13.84 -30.98
N ASN A 362 -17.18 12.66 -30.37
CA ASN A 362 -18.18 12.18 -29.40
C ASN A 362 -17.71 10.91 -28.70
N VAL A 363 -17.77 11.02 -27.37
CA VAL A 363 -17.94 10.00 -26.34
C VAL A 363 -18.52 8.67 -26.86
N TRP A 364 -17.82 7.57 -26.55
CA TRP A 364 -18.48 6.32 -26.15
C TRP A 364 -17.86 5.81 -24.86
N ASP A 365 -18.64 6.05 -23.83
CA ASP A 365 -18.55 5.48 -22.50
C ASP A 365 -18.82 3.95 -22.53
N CYS A 366 -18.11 3.23 -21.66
CA CYS A 366 -18.63 2.01 -21.05
C CYS A 366 -18.10 1.89 -19.61
N GLY A 367 -18.46 2.88 -18.79
CA GLY A 367 -18.89 2.69 -17.42
C GLY A 367 -20.11 1.77 -17.37
N GLY A 368 -19.88 0.47 -17.54
CA GLY A 368 -20.89 -0.56 -17.33
C GLY A 368 -20.98 -0.94 -15.86
N CYS A 369 -21.75 -0.18 -15.07
CA CYS A 369 -22.31 -0.66 -13.82
C CYS A 369 -23.20 -1.88 -14.14
N CYS A 370 -22.78 -3.10 -13.74
CA CYS A 370 -23.69 -4.25 -13.75
C CYS A 370 -24.66 -4.17 -12.56
N ARG A 371 -25.63 -3.26 -12.68
CA ARG A 371 -26.98 -3.47 -12.13
C ARG A 371 -27.95 -3.14 -13.25
N LEU A 372 -28.60 -4.16 -13.82
CA LEU A 372 -30.05 -4.30 -13.78
C LEU A 372 -30.50 -5.58 -14.52
N SER A 373 -31.51 -6.20 -13.91
CA SER A 373 -32.53 -7.11 -14.45
C SER A 373 -32.10 -8.39 -15.19
N GLY A 374 -32.49 -9.53 -14.59
CA GLY A 374 -33.09 -10.67 -15.28
C GLY A 374 -32.29 -11.32 -16.41
N ASP A 375 -31.84 -12.55 -16.14
CA ASP A 375 -31.50 -13.56 -17.15
C ASP A 375 -30.51 -13.12 -18.24
N SER A 376 -29.21 -13.22 -17.98
CA SER A 376 -28.18 -13.64 -18.95
C SER A 376 -26.78 -13.73 -18.33
N LEU A 377 -26.01 -14.73 -18.75
CA LEU A 377 -24.68 -15.16 -18.31
C LEU A 377 -23.65 -14.05 -18.02
N CYS A 378 -22.88 -14.22 -16.93
CA CYS A 378 -21.65 -13.49 -16.65
C CYS A 378 -20.43 -14.43 -16.81
N HIS A 379 -19.60 -14.20 -17.83
CA HIS A 379 -18.29 -14.84 -18.01
C HIS A 379 -17.26 -14.27 -17.00
N LEU A 380 -16.30 -15.09 -16.55
CA LEU A 380 -15.13 -14.66 -15.75
C LEU A 380 -14.40 -13.47 -16.42
N CYS A 381 -14.05 -12.43 -15.66
CA CYS A 381 -13.50 -11.19 -16.22
C CYS A 381 -11.97 -11.09 -16.13
N VAL A 382 -11.27 -11.10 -17.26
CA VAL A 382 -9.87 -10.63 -17.39
C VAL A 382 -9.84 -9.11 -17.21
N LEU A 383 -9.02 -8.59 -16.30
CA LEU A 383 -8.82 -7.15 -16.13
C LEU A 383 -7.94 -6.60 -17.28
N LYS A 384 -8.46 -5.65 -18.07
CA LYS A 384 -7.82 -5.16 -19.30
C LYS A 384 -6.76 -4.07 -19.06
N ALA A 385 -5.50 -4.51 -19.00
CA ALA A 385 -4.29 -3.96 -19.66
C ALA A 385 -3.94 -2.47 -19.82
N LYS A 386 -4.88 -1.67 -20.32
CA LYS A 386 -4.57 -0.96 -21.58
C LYS A 386 -4.28 0.53 -21.45
N GLU A 387 -4.57 1.10 -20.30
CA GLU A 387 -4.59 2.55 -20.11
C GLU A 387 -4.00 2.88 -18.75
N TYR A 388 -3.28 3.99 -18.68
CA TYR A 388 -2.87 4.57 -17.41
C TYR A 388 -4.10 4.86 -16.55
N ARG A 389 -4.03 4.49 -15.27
CA ARG A 389 -5.05 4.83 -14.30
C ARG A 389 -4.86 6.24 -13.75
N ASN A 390 -5.88 6.72 -13.06
CA ASN A 390 -5.85 8.04 -12.46
C ASN A 390 -4.67 8.17 -11.49
N ARG A 391 -3.98 9.32 -11.55
CA ARG A 391 -3.05 9.73 -10.50
C ARG A 391 -3.80 10.01 -9.19
N CYS A 392 -3.07 10.03 -8.08
CA CYS A 392 -3.66 10.35 -6.79
C CYS A 392 -4.19 11.77 -6.74
N LEU A 393 -5.27 11.96 -5.99
CA LEU A 393 -5.94 13.25 -5.84
C LEU A 393 -4.95 14.30 -5.31
N GLN A 394 -4.75 15.35 -6.09
CA GLN A 394 -3.74 16.39 -5.86
C GLN A 394 -4.24 17.73 -6.39
N VAL A 395 -3.59 18.82 -6.00
CA VAL A 395 -3.85 20.15 -6.56
C VAL A 395 -3.34 20.22 -8.01
N ASN A 396 -3.99 21.03 -8.85
CA ASN A 396 -3.43 21.44 -10.14
C ASN A 396 -2.27 22.45 -9.91
N LEU A 397 -1.47 22.72 -10.96
CA LEU A 397 -0.31 23.63 -10.84
C LEU A 397 -0.67 25.02 -10.27
N PRO A 398 -1.76 25.69 -10.71
CA PRO A 398 -2.17 26.97 -10.12
C PRO A 398 -2.78 26.88 -8.71
N MET A 399 -2.93 25.67 -8.15
CA MET A 399 -3.61 25.39 -6.88
C MET A 399 -5.05 25.92 -6.80
N THR A 400 -5.77 25.96 -7.93
CA THR A 400 -7.15 26.44 -8.05
C THR A 400 -8.19 25.32 -8.11
N ASP A 401 -7.79 24.10 -8.43
CA ASP A 401 -8.66 22.92 -8.51
C ASP A 401 -7.87 21.63 -8.23
N THR A 402 -8.57 20.51 -8.13
CA THR A 402 -8.02 19.17 -7.92
C THR A 402 -7.96 18.35 -9.21
N ARG A 403 -6.99 17.45 -9.31
CA ARG A 403 -6.87 16.44 -10.37
C ARG A 403 -6.61 15.07 -9.77
N GLY A 404 -7.02 14.02 -10.48
CA GLY A 404 -6.82 12.63 -10.03
C GLY A 404 -8.00 12.06 -9.25
N SER A 405 -7.75 10.98 -8.53
CA SER A 405 -8.74 10.20 -7.78
C SER A 405 -8.13 9.64 -6.50
N GLU A 406 -8.95 9.33 -5.50
CA GLU A 406 -8.51 8.52 -4.34
C GLU A 406 -8.19 7.08 -4.76
N ASP A 407 -8.87 6.58 -5.81
CA ASP A 407 -8.56 5.32 -6.47
C ASP A 407 -7.41 5.52 -7.47
N CYS A 408 -6.18 5.47 -6.97
CA CYS A 408 -4.97 5.82 -7.71
C CYS A 408 -3.76 4.90 -7.49
N LEU A 409 -3.85 3.91 -6.59
CA LEU A 409 -2.74 3.04 -6.22
C LEU A 409 -2.54 1.93 -7.27
N TYR A 410 -2.03 2.33 -8.43
CA TYR A 410 -1.74 1.51 -9.59
C TYR A 410 -0.26 1.58 -9.97
N LEU A 411 0.19 0.57 -10.70
CA LEU A 411 1.54 0.50 -11.27
C LEU A 411 1.48 0.09 -12.74
N ASN A 412 2.52 0.42 -13.49
CA ASN A 412 2.65 0.12 -14.92
C ASN A 412 3.95 -0.66 -15.12
N ILE A 413 3.97 -1.65 -16.02
CA ILE A 413 5.10 -2.56 -16.20
C ILE A 413 5.46 -2.64 -17.69
N TRP A 414 6.74 -2.45 -17.99
CA TRP A 414 7.34 -2.68 -19.31
C TRP A 414 8.25 -3.89 -19.23
N VAL A 415 7.99 -4.89 -20.06
CA VAL A 415 8.79 -6.11 -20.15
C VAL A 415 9.34 -6.22 -21.57
N PRO A 416 10.66 -6.16 -21.77
CA PRO A 416 11.24 -6.35 -23.09
C PRO A 416 11.17 -7.83 -23.46
N HIS A 417 10.84 -8.13 -24.71
CA HIS A 417 10.80 -9.50 -25.24
C HIS A 417 11.61 -9.58 -26.54
N GLY A 418 12.39 -10.64 -26.68
CA GLY A 418 13.06 -10.98 -27.93
C GLY A 418 12.21 -11.93 -28.77
N SER A 419 12.87 -12.91 -29.41
CA SER A 419 12.20 -14.03 -30.08
C SER A 419 11.48 -14.98 -29.10
N SER A 420 11.74 -14.85 -27.80
CA SER A 420 11.12 -15.62 -26.72
C SER A 420 10.79 -14.70 -25.53
N VAL A 421 9.93 -15.18 -24.64
CA VAL A 421 9.54 -14.45 -23.42
C VAL A 421 10.73 -14.41 -22.47
N SER A 422 11.05 -13.21 -21.99
CA SER A 422 12.18 -12.96 -21.09
C SER A 422 11.94 -13.57 -19.69
N THR A 423 13.03 -13.98 -19.04
CA THR A 423 13.00 -14.55 -17.68
C THR A 423 14.24 -14.14 -16.88
N GLY A 424 14.08 -13.90 -15.58
CA GLY A 424 15.19 -13.53 -14.69
C GLY A 424 15.78 -12.14 -14.96
N LEU A 425 15.00 -11.21 -15.53
CA LEU A 425 15.47 -9.86 -15.80
C LEU A 425 15.61 -9.02 -14.52
N PRO A 426 16.61 -8.12 -14.44
CA PRO A 426 16.63 -7.10 -13.41
C PRO A 426 15.38 -6.23 -13.47
N VAL A 427 14.96 -5.72 -12.31
CA VAL A 427 13.72 -4.94 -12.19
C VAL A 427 14.06 -3.54 -11.68
N MET A 428 13.69 -2.51 -12.43
CA MET A 428 13.84 -1.11 -12.08
C MET A 428 12.47 -0.51 -11.73
N LEU A 429 12.27 -0.08 -10.49
CA LEU A 429 11.03 0.51 -10.00
C LEU A 429 11.21 2.02 -9.81
N TRP A 430 10.51 2.79 -10.63
CA TRP A 430 10.49 4.26 -10.64
C TRP A 430 9.52 4.84 -9.61
N ILE A 431 10.04 5.74 -8.78
CA ILE A 431 9.26 6.59 -7.87
C ILE A 431 9.39 8.04 -8.36
N TYR A 432 8.26 8.64 -8.76
CA TYR A 432 8.27 10.00 -9.32
C TYR A 432 8.41 11.10 -8.25
N GLY A 433 8.97 12.24 -8.67
CA GLY A 433 9.08 13.48 -7.87
C GLY A 433 7.89 14.44 -8.00
N GLY A 434 8.06 15.67 -7.52
CA GLY A 434 7.01 16.71 -7.50
C GLY A 434 6.74 17.30 -6.11
N GLY A 435 7.81 17.47 -5.32
CA GLY A 435 7.78 18.11 -4.00
C GLY A 435 6.85 17.44 -2.99
N PHE A 436 6.60 16.14 -3.15
CA PHE A 436 5.58 15.36 -2.41
C PHE A 436 4.14 15.89 -2.54
N LEU A 437 3.88 16.90 -3.38
CA LEU A 437 2.60 17.61 -3.47
C LEU A 437 1.78 17.20 -4.70
N ALA A 438 2.44 16.94 -5.82
CA ALA A 438 1.81 16.60 -7.10
C ALA A 438 2.69 15.61 -7.89
N GLY A 439 2.13 14.93 -8.88
CA GLY A 439 2.85 13.96 -9.71
C GLY A 439 1.99 12.79 -10.18
N GLY A 440 2.59 11.85 -10.90
CA GLY A 440 1.90 10.63 -11.31
C GLY A 440 2.82 9.66 -12.05
N SER A 441 2.49 8.38 -12.01
CA SER A 441 3.32 7.28 -12.53
C SER A 441 3.60 7.34 -14.05
N MET A 442 2.84 8.15 -14.79
CA MET A 442 3.01 8.37 -16.23
C MET A 442 3.87 9.61 -16.55
N GLY A 443 4.04 10.54 -15.60
CA GLY A 443 4.71 11.81 -15.85
C GLY A 443 3.89 12.79 -16.70
N ALA A 444 4.53 13.86 -17.16
CA ALA A 444 3.93 14.80 -18.12
C ALA A 444 3.81 14.15 -19.50
N ASN A 445 2.80 14.52 -20.28
CA ASN A 445 2.65 14.09 -21.67
C ASN A 445 3.02 15.23 -22.60
N PHE A 446 3.95 14.98 -23.52
CA PHE A 446 4.35 15.91 -24.58
C PHE A 446 4.41 15.15 -25.91
N LEU A 447 3.68 15.65 -26.94
CA LEU A 447 3.58 15.00 -28.25
C LEU A 447 3.22 13.50 -28.17
N ASP A 448 2.17 13.18 -27.40
CA ASP A 448 1.70 11.81 -27.11
C ASP A 448 2.75 10.88 -26.49
N ASN A 449 3.81 11.44 -25.91
CA ASN A 449 4.84 10.73 -25.17
C ASN A 449 4.82 11.11 -23.69
N TYR A 450 4.60 10.10 -22.86
CA TYR A 450 4.65 10.21 -21.41
C TYR A 450 6.10 10.18 -20.92
N LEU A 451 6.49 11.18 -20.13
CA LEU A 451 7.87 11.36 -19.64
C LEU A 451 8.41 10.11 -18.94
N TYR A 452 7.56 9.39 -18.19
CA TYR A 452 7.97 8.19 -17.46
C TYR A 452 7.61 6.89 -18.18
N SER A 453 7.43 6.92 -19.51
CA SER A 453 7.29 5.69 -20.27
C SER A 453 8.55 4.83 -20.12
N GLY A 454 8.43 3.65 -19.51
CA GLY A 454 9.56 2.76 -19.27
C GLY A 454 10.09 2.04 -20.51
N GLN A 455 9.53 2.32 -21.69
CA GLN A 455 9.80 1.56 -22.91
C GLN A 455 11.28 1.59 -23.33
N GLU A 456 11.86 2.78 -23.47
CA GLU A 456 13.25 2.93 -23.96
C GLU A 456 14.26 2.33 -22.99
N ILE A 457 14.08 2.51 -21.68
CA ILE A 457 14.92 1.89 -20.66
C ILE A 457 14.81 0.37 -20.74
N ALA A 458 13.58 -0.16 -20.81
CA ALA A 458 13.32 -1.59 -20.82
C ALA A 458 13.92 -2.28 -22.05
N GLU A 459 13.66 -1.74 -23.25
CA GLU A 459 14.11 -2.31 -24.52
C GLU A 459 15.63 -2.23 -24.67
N ARG A 460 16.26 -1.10 -24.33
CA ARG A 460 17.70 -0.91 -24.52
C ARG A 460 18.54 -1.60 -23.46
N GLY A 461 18.11 -1.54 -22.20
CA GLY A 461 18.85 -2.11 -21.07
C GLY A 461 18.55 -3.58 -20.78
N GLU A 462 17.55 -4.16 -21.47
CA GLU A 462 17.02 -5.50 -21.22
C GLU A 462 16.63 -5.70 -19.75
N VAL A 463 15.89 -4.73 -19.20
CA VAL A 463 15.40 -4.74 -17.82
C VAL A 463 13.89 -4.59 -17.80
N ILE A 464 13.24 -5.02 -16.72
CA ILE A 464 11.83 -4.69 -16.48
C ILE A 464 11.77 -3.31 -15.83
N VAL A 465 10.91 -2.43 -16.34
CA VAL A 465 10.64 -1.13 -15.72
C VAL A 465 9.25 -1.13 -15.13
N VAL A 466 9.14 -0.67 -13.88
CA VAL A 466 7.88 -0.50 -13.17
C VAL A 466 7.73 0.95 -12.76
N THR A 467 6.61 1.61 -13.05
CA THR A 467 6.30 2.94 -12.50
C THR A 467 5.11 2.86 -11.55
N VAL A 468 5.15 3.56 -10.41
CA VAL A 468 4.15 3.38 -9.34
C VAL A 468 3.44 4.69 -8.99
N GLY A 469 2.13 4.61 -8.70
CA GLY A 469 1.32 5.68 -8.14
C GLY A 469 1.37 5.68 -6.61
N TYR A 470 1.53 6.86 -5.98
CA TYR A 470 1.48 7.01 -4.52
C TYR A 470 0.77 8.30 -4.12
N ARG A 471 0.15 8.33 -2.92
CA ARG A 471 -0.55 9.52 -2.43
C ARG A 471 0.43 10.67 -2.17
N VAL A 472 0.01 11.87 -2.54
CA VAL A 472 0.76 13.12 -2.43
C VAL A 472 -0.04 14.18 -1.67
N GLY A 473 0.61 15.29 -1.30
CA GLY A 473 0.04 16.43 -0.59
C GLY A 473 -0.58 16.03 0.74
N THR A 474 -1.69 16.68 1.07
CA THR A 474 -2.41 16.45 2.33
C THR A 474 -2.82 14.98 2.51
N LEU A 475 -3.21 14.29 1.44
CA LEU A 475 -3.64 12.89 1.53
C LEU A 475 -2.46 11.90 1.69
N GLY A 476 -1.25 12.32 1.30
CA GLY A 476 -0.03 11.51 1.38
C GLY A 476 0.76 11.70 2.66
N PHE A 477 0.81 12.94 3.19
CA PHE A 477 1.83 13.31 4.17
C PHE A 477 1.31 14.12 5.37
N LEU A 478 0.00 14.37 5.49
CA LEU A 478 -0.55 15.03 6.68
C LEU A 478 -0.26 14.20 7.93
N SER A 479 0.35 14.82 8.93
CA SER A 479 0.72 14.19 10.19
C SER A 479 0.43 15.12 11.37
N THR A 480 0.05 14.56 12.51
CA THR A 480 -0.03 15.28 13.79
C THR A 480 1.26 15.17 14.62
N GLY A 481 2.27 14.43 14.14
CA GLY A 481 3.48 14.12 14.90
C GLY A 481 3.26 13.10 16.03
N ASP A 482 2.10 12.43 16.04
CA ASP A 482 1.75 11.43 17.05
C ASP A 482 0.93 10.27 16.44
N SER A 483 0.62 9.28 17.29
CA SER A 483 -0.11 8.08 16.86
C SER A 483 -1.52 8.31 16.31
N SER A 484 -2.11 9.50 16.49
CA SER A 484 -3.48 9.77 16.04
C SER A 484 -3.56 9.93 14.52
N LEU A 485 -2.57 10.60 13.92
CA LEU A 485 -2.36 10.74 12.48
C LEU A 485 -0.85 10.69 12.19
N PRO A 486 -0.23 9.49 12.10
CA PRO A 486 1.24 9.37 12.04
C PRO A 486 1.91 10.00 10.81
N GLY A 487 1.19 10.13 9.68
CA GLY A 487 1.76 10.59 8.41
C GLY A 487 2.34 9.45 7.56
N ASN A 488 3.27 9.81 6.67
CA ASN A 488 4.02 8.90 5.79
C ASN A 488 3.18 7.99 4.88
N TYR A 489 1.91 8.30 4.64
CA TYR A 489 1.02 7.46 3.85
C TYR A 489 1.50 7.24 2.41
N GLY A 490 2.10 8.27 1.80
CA GLY A 490 2.74 8.16 0.48
C GLY A 490 3.95 7.20 0.48
N LEU A 491 4.76 7.20 1.55
CA LEU A 491 5.86 6.24 1.70
C LEU A 491 5.36 4.81 1.89
N TRP A 492 4.26 4.64 2.64
CA TRP A 492 3.61 3.34 2.80
C TRP A 492 3.02 2.81 1.48
N ASP A 493 2.50 3.68 0.63
CA ASP A 493 2.02 3.30 -0.71
C ASP A 493 3.17 2.81 -1.60
N GLN A 494 4.30 3.52 -1.58
CA GLN A 494 5.53 3.12 -2.29
C GLN A 494 6.06 1.77 -1.78
N HIS A 495 6.14 1.58 -0.45
CA HIS A 495 6.51 0.29 0.15
C HIS A 495 5.57 -0.83 -0.29
N ALA A 496 4.25 -0.59 -0.29
CA ALA A 496 3.27 -1.57 -0.75
C ALA A 496 3.49 -1.97 -2.22
N ALA A 497 3.90 -1.03 -3.06
CA ALA A 497 4.25 -1.29 -4.45
C ALA A 497 5.57 -2.09 -4.58
N ILE A 498 6.63 -1.73 -3.84
CA ILE A 498 7.89 -2.50 -3.78
C ILE A 498 7.62 -3.94 -3.35
N ALA A 499 6.90 -4.12 -2.24
CA ALA A 499 6.56 -5.44 -1.72
C ALA A 499 5.67 -6.23 -2.70
N TRP A 500 4.82 -5.55 -3.49
CA TRP A 500 4.07 -6.20 -4.56
C TRP A 500 4.98 -6.68 -5.69
N VAL A 501 5.89 -5.82 -6.17
CA VAL A 501 6.83 -6.16 -7.23
C VAL A 501 7.66 -7.37 -6.80
N HIS A 502 8.21 -7.35 -5.59
CA HIS A 502 8.94 -8.48 -5.01
C HIS A 502 8.12 -9.79 -5.03
N ARG A 503 6.83 -9.76 -4.69
CA ARG A 503 5.99 -10.97 -4.69
C ARG A 503 5.59 -11.47 -6.08
N ASN A 504 5.52 -10.60 -7.09
CA ASN A 504 4.80 -10.91 -8.34
C ASN A 504 5.64 -10.80 -9.61
N ILE A 505 6.75 -10.05 -9.59
CA ILE A 505 7.48 -9.70 -10.82
C ILE A 505 8.08 -10.91 -11.53
N ARG A 506 8.29 -12.02 -10.80
CA ARG A 506 8.67 -13.31 -11.37
C ARG A 506 7.71 -13.81 -12.45
N LEU A 507 6.41 -13.53 -12.31
CA LEU A 507 5.39 -13.90 -13.31
C LEU A 507 5.48 -13.08 -14.60
N PHE A 508 6.18 -11.95 -14.55
CA PHE A 508 6.42 -11.05 -15.68
C PHE A 508 7.83 -11.25 -16.28
N GLY A 509 8.56 -12.27 -15.82
CA GLY A 509 9.93 -12.53 -16.27
C GLY A 509 11.01 -11.79 -15.48
N GLY A 510 10.67 -11.12 -14.39
CA GLY A 510 11.63 -10.42 -13.52
C GLY A 510 12.26 -11.31 -12.46
N ASP A 511 13.40 -10.89 -11.95
CA ASP A 511 14.04 -11.47 -10.77
C ASP A 511 13.63 -10.68 -9.51
N PRO A 512 12.85 -11.26 -8.59
CA PRO A 512 12.40 -10.57 -7.38
C PRO A 512 13.53 -10.23 -6.41
N ASP A 513 14.67 -10.92 -6.49
CA ASP A 513 15.85 -10.68 -5.64
C ASP A 513 16.77 -9.59 -6.24
N ASN A 514 16.41 -9.06 -7.41
CA ASN A 514 17.21 -8.11 -8.20
C ASN A 514 16.45 -6.81 -8.50
N ILE A 515 15.80 -6.24 -7.47
CA ILE A 515 15.02 -5.01 -7.56
C ILE A 515 15.91 -3.79 -7.28
N THR A 516 15.92 -2.86 -8.23
CA THR A 516 16.53 -1.53 -8.13
C THR A 516 15.41 -0.49 -8.05
N ILE A 517 15.34 0.27 -6.96
CA ILE A 517 14.44 1.44 -6.89
C ILE A 517 15.18 2.68 -7.39
N PHE A 518 14.53 3.52 -8.18
CA PHE A 518 15.12 4.76 -8.66
C PHE A 518 14.10 5.89 -8.72
N GLY A 519 14.54 7.12 -8.55
CA GLY A 519 13.67 8.28 -8.40
C GLY A 519 14.42 9.59 -8.48
N GLU A 520 13.69 10.65 -8.80
CA GLU A 520 14.22 12.02 -8.93
C GLU A 520 13.46 12.98 -8.02
N SER A 521 14.14 14.02 -7.50
CA SER A 521 13.56 15.01 -6.59
C SER A 521 12.95 14.35 -5.36
N ALA A 522 11.69 14.64 -5.01
CA ALA A 522 10.93 13.93 -3.97
C ALA A 522 10.89 12.40 -4.16
N GLY A 523 11.01 11.92 -5.40
CA GLY A 523 11.20 10.50 -5.73
C GLY A 523 12.59 9.98 -5.36
N GLY A 524 13.64 10.78 -5.53
CA GLY A 524 15.00 10.46 -5.08
C GLY A 524 15.10 10.44 -3.55
N ALA A 525 14.47 11.42 -2.88
CA ALA A 525 14.31 11.40 -1.43
C ALA A 525 13.50 10.19 -0.97
N SER A 526 12.42 9.85 -1.67
CA SER A 526 11.65 8.63 -1.43
C SER A 526 12.51 7.38 -1.55
N VAL A 527 13.34 7.24 -2.59
CA VAL A 527 14.27 6.11 -2.74
C VAL A 527 15.16 5.98 -1.50
N SER A 528 15.73 7.09 -1.04
CA SER A 528 16.54 7.12 0.18
C SER A 528 15.73 6.72 1.42
N PHE A 529 14.51 7.24 1.62
CA PHE A 529 13.65 6.80 2.73
C PHE A 529 13.30 5.31 2.67
N GLN A 530 13.04 4.77 1.48
CA GLN A 530 12.72 3.36 1.31
C GLN A 530 13.92 2.46 1.67
N THR A 531 15.16 2.87 1.37
CA THR A 531 16.36 2.10 1.77
C THR A 531 16.68 2.23 3.25
N LEU A 532 16.40 3.38 3.86
CA LEU A 532 16.60 3.62 5.29
C LEU A 532 15.54 2.93 6.17
N SER A 533 14.34 2.70 5.64
CA SER A 533 13.25 2.05 6.40
C SER A 533 13.52 0.56 6.63
N PRO A 534 13.39 0.05 7.87
CA PRO A 534 13.56 -1.37 8.17
C PRO A 534 12.52 -2.26 7.49
N HIS A 535 11.38 -1.71 7.06
CA HIS A 535 10.30 -2.44 6.39
C HIS A 535 10.67 -2.98 5.00
N ASN A 536 11.70 -2.42 4.36
CA ASN A 536 12.19 -2.88 3.05
C ASN A 536 13.41 -3.78 3.12
N LYS A 537 13.82 -4.22 4.32
CA LYS A 537 14.93 -5.15 4.47
C LYS A 537 14.70 -6.42 3.65
N GLY A 538 15.60 -6.69 2.72
CA GLY A 538 15.53 -7.85 1.82
C GLY A 538 14.59 -7.69 0.63
N LEU A 539 13.92 -6.55 0.45
CA LEU A 539 13.07 -6.30 -0.73
C LEU A 539 13.78 -5.50 -1.83
N VAL A 540 14.73 -4.66 -1.45
CA VAL A 540 15.48 -3.77 -2.34
C VAL A 540 16.92 -4.25 -2.41
N ARG A 541 17.41 -4.48 -3.64
CA ARG A 541 18.80 -4.86 -3.88
C ARG A 541 19.67 -3.63 -4.11
N ARG A 542 19.14 -2.62 -4.82
CA ARG A 542 19.87 -1.41 -5.21
C ARG A 542 18.98 -0.17 -5.22
N ALA A 543 19.61 0.99 -5.15
CA ALA A 543 18.91 2.27 -5.15
C ALA A 543 19.64 3.33 -5.97
N ILE A 544 18.87 4.16 -6.66
CA ILE A 544 19.37 5.33 -7.41
C ILE A 544 18.59 6.59 -6.99
N SER A 545 19.26 7.56 -6.39
CA SER A 545 18.69 8.84 -5.97
C SER A 545 19.22 9.98 -6.85
N GLN A 546 18.33 10.55 -7.66
CA GLN A 546 18.64 11.67 -8.56
C GLN A 546 18.13 12.98 -7.93
N SER A 547 19.01 13.95 -7.70
CA SER A 547 18.62 15.30 -7.26
C SER A 547 17.69 15.33 -6.04
N GLY A 548 17.95 14.46 -5.04
CA GLY A 548 17.17 14.39 -3.81
C GLY A 548 17.45 13.14 -3.00
N ASP A 549 17.53 13.30 -1.68
CA ASP A 549 17.81 12.23 -0.73
C ASP A 549 17.14 12.51 0.62
N ALA A 550 17.21 11.56 1.57
CA ALA A 550 16.53 11.68 2.85
C ALA A 550 17.12 12.76 3.78
N LEU A 551 18.31 13.30 3.45
CA LEU A 551 18.97 14.37 4.19
C LEU A 551 18.76 15.75 3.55
N SER A 552 18.07 15.83 2.41
CA SER A 552 17.74 17.12 1.81
C SER A 552 16.89 17.95 2.79
N PRO A 553 17.13 19.27 2.92
CA PRO A 553 16.52 20.10 3.97
C PRO A 553 14.99 20.22 3.86
N TRP A 554 14.42 19.84 2.72
CA TRP A 554 12.98 19.83 2.44
C TRP A 554 12.35 18.43 2.56
N ALA A 555 13.15 17.38 2.82
CA ALA A 555 12.67 16.00 2.74
C ALA A 555 11.91 15.53 3.98
N VAL A 556 12.21 16.08 5.16
CA VAL A 556 11.53 15.76 6.43
C VAL A 556 10.89 17.01 7.02
N ASN A 557 9.63 16.91 7.44
CA ASN A 557 8.97 17.96 8.18
C ASN A 557 9.19 17.77 9.70
N GLU A 558 9.87 18.73 10.32
CA GLU A 558 10.16 18.77 11.76
C GLU A 558 8.98 19.29 12.61
N ASP A 559 8.01 20.01 12.01
CA ASP A 559 6.82 20.53 12.67
C ASP A 559 5.52 20.13 11.93
N PRO A 560 5.17 18.83 11.92
CA PRO A 560 3.96 18.35 11.26
C PRO A 560 2.68 18.84 11.94
N ARG A 561 2.72 19.07 13.26
CA ARG A 561 1.53 19.47 14.03
C ARG A 561 1.01 20.83 13.59
N THR A 562 1.87 21.82 13.44
CA THR A 562 1.46 23.15 12.94
C THR A 562 0.87 23.07 11.54
N MET A 563 1.43 22.23 10.67
CA MET A 563 0.90 22.01 9.33
C MET A 563 -0.49 21.35 9.36
N ALA A 564 -0.70 20.35 10.21
CA ALA A 564 -2.00 19.72 10.39
C ALA A 564 -3.07 20.68 10.91
N GLU A 565 -2.72 21.57 11.84
CA GLU A 565 -3.64 22.59 12.36
C GLU A 565 -4.02 23.61 11.27
N ARG A 566 -3.08 24.05 10.43
CA ARG A 566 -3.36 24.92 9.27
C ARG A 566 -4.31 24.27 8.28
N VAL A 567 -4.08 22.99 7.95
CA VAL A 567 -4.97 22.21 7.08
C VAL A 567 -6.35 22.06 7.73
N ALA A 568 -6.42 21.75 9.03
CA ALA A 568 -7.68 21.61 9.74
C ALA A 568 -8.50 22.89 9.72
N LEU A 569 -7.90 24.04 10.02
CA LEU A 569 -8.57 25.33 9.96
C LEU A 569 -9.10 25.63 8.55
N LYS A 570 -8.29 25.39 7.51
CA LYS A 570 -8.71 25.60 6.11
C LYS A 570 -9.81 24.63 5.66
N ALA A 571 -9.81 23.41 6.19
CA ALA A 571 -10.84 22.40 5.95
C ALA A 571 -12.14 22.63 6.76
N GLY A 572 -12.17 23.62 7.67
CA GLY A 572 -13.31 23.86 8.57
C GLY A 572 -13.39 22.88 9.75
N CYS A 573 -12.28 22.22 10.08
CA CYS A 573 -12.17 21.30 11.22
C CYS A 573 -11.67 22.01 12.49
N PRO A 574 -12.08 21.55 13.69
CA PRO A 574 -11.52 22.03 14.95
C PRO A 574 -10.05 21.58 15.09
N VAL A 575 -9.28 22.29 15.91
CA VAL A 575 -7.87 21.96 16.25
C VAL A 575 -7.71 21.30 17.62
N ASP A 576 -8.83 20.89 18.23
CA ASP A 576 -8.85 20.13 19.49
C ASP A 576 -8.79 18.60 19.24
N GLU A 577 -9.07 17.78 20.25
CA GLU A 577 -9.06 16.31 20.18
C GLU A 577 -9.93 15.72 19.05
N ARG A 578 -10.88 16.49 18.49
CA ARG A 578 -11.76 16.08 17.40
C ARG A 578 -11.14 16.30 16.01
N MET A 579 -10.01 17.01 15.92
CA MET A 579 -9.35 17.39 14.66
C MET A 579 -9.17 16.21 13.70
N VAL A 580 -8.55 15.13 14.16
CA VAL A 580 -8.26 13.95 13.33
C VAL A 580 -9.52 13.25 12.86
N ALA A 581 -10.53 13.14 13.71
CA ALA A 581 -11.81 12.54 13.33
C ALA A 581 -12.52 13.38 12.26
N CYS A 582 -12.48 14.71 12.39
CA CYS A 582 -13.01 15.63 11.40
C CYS A 582 -12.26 15.49 10.06
N LEU A 583 -10.94 15.62 10.06
CA LEU A 583 -10.09 15.52 8.88
C LEU A 583 -10.32 14.21 8.09
N ARG A 584 -10.44 13.07 8.79
CA ARG A 584 -10.72 11.76 8.16
C ARG A 584 -12.13 11.63 7.57
N SER A 585 -13.08 12.44 8.04
CA SER A 585 -14.47 12.45 7.57
C SER A 585 -14.73 13.51 6.49
N SER A 586 -13.79 14.43 6.29
CA SER A 586 -13.87 15.48 5.28
C SER A 586 -13.84 14.89 3.87
N ASP A 587 -14.52 15.57 2.95
CA ASP A 587 -14.43 15.25 1.53
C ASP A 587 -12.97 15.37 1.06
N ALA A 588 -12.51 14.37 0.29
CA ALA A 588 -11.12 14.28 -0.12
C ALA A 588 -10.69 15.46 -1.02
N ARG A 589 -11.58 15.98 -1.89
CA ARG A 589 -11.26 17.15 -2.71
C ARG A 589 -11.13 18.40 -1.85
N ASN A 590 -12.05 18.60 -0.91
CA ASN A 590 -11.96 19.71 0.04
C ASN A 590 -10.67 19.63 0.86
N LEU A 591 -10.30 18.43 1.33
CA LEU A 591 -9.07 18.22 2.08
C LEU A 591 -7.81 18.46 1.24
N THR A 592 -7.79 18.01 -0.02
CA THR A 592 -6.71 18.33 -0.97
C THR A 592 -6.59 19.84 -1.21
N MET A 593 -7.70 20.56 -1.40
CA MET A 593 -7.72 22.02 -1.56
C MET A 593 -7.38 22.78 -0.27
N SER A 594 -7.49 22.11 0.88
CA SER A 594 -7.07 22.64 2.19
C SER A 594 -5.56 22.61 2.40
N THR A 595 -4.79 22.13 1.42
CA THR A 595 -3.34 22.33 1.37
C THR A 595 -3.04 23.84 1.46
N PRO A 596 -2.22 24.30 2.44
CA PRO A 596 -1.87 25.71 2.54
C PRO A 596 -1.15 26.20 1.30
N TYR A 597 -1.40 27.45 0.93
CA TYR A 597 -0.64 28.10 -0.15
C TYR A 597 0.82 28.20 0.28
N ILE A 598 1.73 27.80 -0.60
CA ILE A 598 3.16 28.04 -0.43
C ILE A 598 3.38 29.46 -0.97
N PRO A 599 3.71 30.45 -0.11
CA PRO A 599 3.96 31.80 -0.58
C PRO A 599 5.11 31.81 -1.58
N ASP A 600 5.05 32.73 -2.55
CA ASP A 600 6.14 32.97 -3.48
C ASP A 600 7.42 33.24 -2.67
N GLY A 601 8.52 32.64 -3.13
CA GLY A 601 9.81 32.76 -2.49
C GLY A 601 10.29 34.20 -2.46
N THR A 602 11.06 34.55 -1.43
CA THR A 602 11.85 35.79 -1.42
C THR A 602 13.24 35.47 -0.90
N PRO A 603 14.24 36.34 -1.11
CA PRO A 603 15.59 36.08 -0.61
C PRO A 603 15.62 35.96 0.92
N ASP A 604 14.74 36.66 1.64
CA ASP A 604 14.65 36.60 3.11
C ASP A 604 13.85 35.39 3.61
N TYR A 605 12.92 34.87 2.79
CA TYR A 605 12.05 33.73 3.10
C TYR A 605 12.00 32.78 1.90
N PRO A 606 13.04 31.94 1.72
CA PRO A 606 13.13 31.06 0.57
C PRO A 606 11.97 30.06 0.49
N GLY A 607 11.36 29.92 -0.67
CA GLY A 607 10.16 29.11 -0.89
C GLY A 607 10.34 27.65 -0.51
N ILE A 608 11.55 27.11 -0.65
CA ILE A 608 11.88 25.72 -0.28
C ILE A 608 11.64 25.42 1.20
N LYS A 609 11.76 26.43 2.08
CA LYS A 609 11.51 26.31 3.53
C LYS A 609 10.00 26.22 3.87
N HIS A 610 9.13 26.39 2.88
CA HIS A 610 7.68 26.33 3.05
C HIS A 610 7.07 25.01 2.53
N VAL A 611 7.89 24.09 2.03
CA VAL A 611 7.49 22.73 1.62
C VAL A 611 7.36 21.84 2.86
N LEU A 612 6.14 21.74 3.40
CA LEU A 612 5.89 21.12 4.72
C LEU A 612 4.95 19.91 4.69
N LEU A 613 4.35 19.56 3.55
CA LEU A 613 3.58 18.30 3.40
C LEU A 613 4.50 17.19 2.88
N THR A 614 5.50 16.86 3.70
CA THR A 614 6.59 15.92 3.39
C THR A 614 6.66 14.83 4.48
N PRO A 615 7.48 13.78 4.28
CA PRO A 615 7.70 12.75 5.30
C PRO A 615 8.04 13.28 6.70
N VAL A 616 7.79 12.46 7.72
CA VAL A 616 8.08 12.77 9.13
C VAL A 616 8.77 11.58 9.81
N VAL A 617 9.56 11.83 10.86
CA VAL A 617 10.05 10.75 11.74
C VAL A 617 8.88 10.28 12.61
N ASP A 618 8.32 9.11 12.27
CA ASP A 618 7.09 8.58 12.89
C ASP A 618 7.34 7.51 13.96
N GLY A 619 8.59 7.08 14.14
CA GLY A 619 8.94 6.00 15.05
C GLY A 619 8.58 4.60 14.53
N ASP A 620 8.17 4.47 13.26
CA ASP A 620 7.78 3.20 12.63
C ASP A 620 8.39 3.05 11.22
N PHE A 621 7.86 3.76 10.22
CA PHE A 621 8.42 3.73 8.87
C PHE A 621 9.81 4.37 8.86
N LEU A 622 9.94 5.51 9.52
CA LEU A 622 11.19 6.18 9.85
C LEU A 622 11.35 6.14 11.37
N PRO A 623 12.04 5.12 11.92
CA PRO A 623 12.13 4.93 13.37
C PRO A 623 13.03 5.94 14.09
N ASP A 624 13.87 6.68 13.36
CA ASP A 624 14.79 7.69 13.86
C ASP A 624 15.08 8.71 12.74
N GLU A 625 15.84 9.75 13.06
CA GLU A 625 16.35 10.70 12.08
C GLU A 625 17.13 9.98 10.95
N PRO A 626 16.90 10.33 9.67
CA PRO A 626 17.50 9.61 8.53
C PRO A 626 19.02 9.44 8.60
N VAL A 627 19.73 10.43 9.17
CA VAL A 627 21.19 10.39 9.37
C VAL A 627 21.66 9.18 10.20
N ASN A 628 20.83 8.69 11.12
CA ASN A 628 21.12 7.55 11.99
C ASN A 628 20.78 6.18 11.35
N LEU A 629 20.05 6.18 10.23
CA LEU A 629 19.45 4.97 9.65
C LEU A 629 20.27 4.32 8.52
N PHE A 630 21.39 4.92 8.10
CA PHE A 630 22.24 4.39 7.01
C PHE A 630 22.83 2.99 7.29
N HIS A 631 22.78 2.50 8.52
CA HIS A 631 23.12 1.11 8.81
C HIS A 631 22.17 0.10 8.11
N ASN A 632 20.94 0.50 7.78
CA ASN A 632 19.98 -0.32 7.05
C ASN A 632 20.34 -0.48 5.56
N THR A 633 21.19 0.40 5.01
CA THR A 633 21.58 0.38 3.60
C THR A 633 22.86 -0.43 3.34
N ALA A 634 23.44 -1.06 4.38
CA ALA A 634 24.77 -1.67 4.33
C ALA A 634 24.99 -2.71 3.22
N GLU A 635 23.91 -3.33 2.73
CA GLU A 635 23.92 -4.37 1.67
C GLU A 635 23.27 -3.91 0.35
N ILE A 636 22.84 -2.65 0.26
CA ILE A 636 22.13 -2.11 -0.91
C ILE A 636 23.12 -1.30 -1.75
N ASP A 637 23.37 -1.67 -3.00
CA ASP A 637 24.20 -0.83 -3.89
C ASP A 637 23.52 0.53 -4.09
N TYR A 638 24.26 1.63 -3.99
CA TYR A 638 23.68 2.99 -4.03
C TYR A 638 24.38 3.89 -5.04
N LEU A 639 23.60 4.49 -5.93
CA LEU A 639 24.03 5.52 -6.87
C LEU A 639 23.28 6.80 -6.52
N ALA A 640 23.97 7.91 -6.33
CA ALA A 640 23.32 9.20 -6.11
C ALA A 640 24.07 10.34 -6.79
N GLY A 641 23.35 11.38 -7.19
CA GLY A 641 23.97 12.53 -7.83
C GLY A 641 22.99 13.67 -8.03
N VAL A 642 23.51 14.76 -8.59
CA VAL A 642 22.80 16.02 -8.76
C VAL A 642 23.12 16.61 -10.14
N ASN A 643 22.33 17.59 -10.53
CA ASN A 643 22.61 18.41 -11.71
C ASN A 643 23.48 19.61 -11.28
N ASP A 644 24.36 20.13 -12.14
CA ASP A 644 25.30 21.18 -11.76
C ASP A 644 24.64 22.52 -11.40
N MET A 645 23.43 22.76 -11.91
CA MET A 645 22.59 23.91 -11.59
C MET A 645 21.20 23.52 -11.08
N ASP A 646 21.11 22.41 -10.34
CA ASP A 646 19.88 21.85 -9.75
C ASP A 646 19.02 22.88 -8.96
N GLY A 647 19.67 23.88 -8.36
CA GLY A 647 19.00 24.93 -7.60
C GLY A 647 18.44 26.06 -8.43
N PHE A 648 18.65 26.12 -9.76
CA PHE A 648 18.28 27.29 -10.57
C PHE A 648 16.78 27.56 -10.53
N SER A 649 15.95 26.57 -10.88
CA SER A 649 14.49 26.71 -10.87
C SER A 649 13.97 27.25 -9.52
N PHE A 650 14.43 26.69 -8.40
CA PHE A 650 14.02 27.11 -7.05
C PHE A 650 14.53 28.51 -6.69
N THR A 651 15.82 28.78 -6.94
CA THR A 651 16.44 30.07 -6.62
C THR A 651 15.83 31.20 -7.45
N SER A 652 15.34 30.90 -8.67
CA SER A 652 14.65 31.87 -9.51
C SER A 652 13.26 32.26 -8.98
N GLU A 653 12.65 31.39 -8.17
CA GLU A 653 11.44 31.75 -7.41
C GLU A 653 11.75 32.67 -6.23
N ASP A 654 12.95 32.57 -5.63
CA ASP A 654 13.37 33.47 -4.55
C ASP A 654 13.94 34.80 -5.06
N ILE A 655 14.66 34.76 -6.19
CA ILE A 655 15.31 35.89 -6.86
C ILE A 655 14.78 35.97 -8.30
N HIS A 656 13.65 36.65 -8.47
CA HIS A 656 12.93 36.69 -9.75
C HIS A 656 13.73 37.26 -10.92
N SER A 657 14.72 38.12 -10.66
CA SER A 657 15.62 38.66 -11.69
C SER A 657 16.39 37.56 -12.44
N LEU A 658 16.58 36.37 -11.84
CA LEU A 658 17.20 35.20 -12.52
C LEU A 658 16.35 34.65 -13.67
N LYS A 659 15.03 34.83 -13.63
CA LYS A 659 14.11 34.39 -14.71
C LYS A 659 14.22 35.27 -15.95
N ASN A 660 14.64 36.53 -15.79
CA ASN A 660 14.70 37.49 -16.88
C ASN A 660 16.14 37.81 -17.27
N LYS A 661 16.55 37.34 -18.46
CA LYS A 661 17.87 37.57 -19.04
C LYS A 661 18.30 39.04 -19.14
N THR A 662 17.33 39.96 -19.17
CA THR A 662 17.59 41.39 -19.34
C THR A 662 17.69 42.16 -18.02
N GLU A 663 17.26 41.54 -16.93
CA GLU A 663 17.31 42.14 -15.60
C GLU A 663 18.66 41.89 -14.94
N LYS A 664 19.10 42.87 -14.16
CA LYS A 664 20.29 42.72 -13.33
C LYS A 664 19.86 42.13 -11.99
N THR A 665 20.59 41.13 -11.53
CA THR A 665 20.40 40.57 -10.20
C THR A 665 21.08 41.47 -9.16
N PRO A 666 20.32 42.00 -8.18
CA PRO A 666 20.89 42.79 -7.11
C PRO A 666 21.81 41.92 -6.24
N VAL A 667 22.99 42.45 -5.93
CA VAL A 667 23.95 41.77 -5.05
C VAL A 667 23.37 41.54 -3.65
N ASP A 668 22.58 42.50 -3.13
CA ASP A 668 21.95 42.38 -1.82
C ASP A 668 20.94 41.24 -1.74
N GLU A 669 20.27 40.87 -2.85
CA GLU A 669 19.36 39.72 -2.88
C GLU A 669 20.12 38.41 -2.70
N VAL A 670 21.26 38.25 -3.37
CA VAL A 670 22.11 37.05 -3.21
C VAL A 670 22.67 36.94 -1.78
N ILE A 671 23.05 38.08 -1.20
CA ILE A 671 23.52 38.14 0.19
C ILE A 671 22.39 37.78 1.17
N ARG A 672 21.17 38.32 0.97
CA ARG A 672 20.00 38.01 1.80
C ARG A 672 19.60 36.54 1.70
N LEU A 673 19.67 35.94 0.51
CA LEU A 673 19.45 34.51 0.30
C LEU A 673 20.41 33.67 1.15
N LEU A 674 21.71 33.99 1.12
CA LEU A 674 22.69 33.28 1.93
C LEU A 674 22.44 33.48 3.44
N ALA A 675 22.06 34.69 3.86
CA ALA A 675 21.69 34.98 5.24
C ALA A 675 20.46 34.18 5.68
N ALA A 676 19.46 34.00 4.81
CA ALA A 676 18.28 33.21 5.10
C ALA A 676 18.62 31.72 5.29
N TYR A 677 19.53 31.15 4.47
CA TYR A 677 19.97 29.76 4.63
C TYR A 677 20.88 29.52 5.84
N THR A 678 21.61 30.55 6.27
CA THR A 678 22.52 30.48 7.44
C THR A 678 21.91 31.02 8.73
N LYS A 679 20.63 31.42 8.73
CA LYS A 679 19.95 32.08 9.85
C LYS A 679 20.14 31.38 11.20
N ASP A 680 20.05 30.06 11.22
CA ASP A 680 20.14 29.26 12.46
C ASP A 680 21.56 29.22 13.06
N THR A 681 22.56 29.72 12.34
CA THR A 681 23.97 29.78 12.77
C THR A 681 24.39 31.18 13.22
N GLY A 682 23.46 32.15 13.18
CA GLY A 682 23.70 33.52 13.59
C GLY A 682 24.65 34.29 12.66
N PRO A 683 25.05 35.51 13.05
CA PRO A 683 25.91 36.38 12.24
C PRO A 683 27.29 35.78 11.92
N GLU A 684 27.85 34.98 12.84
CA GLU A 684 29.14 34.33 12.64
C GLU A 684 29.09 33.30 11.52
N GLY A 685 28.08 32.42 11.52
CA GLY A 685 27.94 31.43 10.45
C GLY A 685 27.62 32.06 9.10
N PHE A 686 26.82 33.14 9.07
CA PHE A 686 26.64 33.94 7.85
C PHE A 686 27.96 34.53 7.34
N GLN A 687 28.81 35.08 8.22
CA GLN A 687 30.10 35.64 7.82
C GLN A 687 31.02 34.57 7.23
N VAL A 688 31.16 33.43 7.90
CA VAL A 688 31.99 32.31 7.41
C VAL A 688 31.48 31.79 6.06
N ALA A 689 30.16 31.69 5.87
CA ALA A 689 29.61 31.28 4.58
C ALA A 689 29.83 32.34 3.50
N SER A 690 29.67 33.62 3.83
CA SER A 690 29.90 34.74 2.92
C SER A 690 31.35 34.79 2.45
N ASP A 691 32.31 34.58 3.37
CA ASP A 691 33.74 34.56 3.06
C ASP A 691 34.07 33.44 2.04
N GLU A 692 33.42 32.28 2.13
CA GLU A 692 33.62 31.18 1.18
C GLU A 692 32.93 31.43 -0.17
N TYR A 693 31.62 31.74 -0.18
CA TYR A 693 30.84 31.91 -1.42
C TYR A 693 31.26 33.15 -2.23
N PHE A 694 31.62 34.23 -1.55
CA PHE A 694 32.01 35.48 -2.19
C PHE A 694 33.53 35.66 -2.29
N SER A 695 34.33 34.65 -1.91
CA SER A 695 35.80 34.67 -1.97
C SER A 695 36.38 35.08 -3.33
N LYS A 696 35.69 34.74 -4.42
CA LYS A 696 36.11 35.02 -5.80
C LYS A 696 35.55 36.34 -6.36
N TRP A 697 34.74 37.06 -5.59
CA TRP A 697 34.18 38.32 -6.05
C TRP A 697 35.26 39.42 -6.01
N GLY A 698 35.40 40.14 -7.13
CA GLY A 698 36.14 41.41 -7.13
C GLY A 698 35.29 42.54 -6.54
N ALA A 699 35.84 43.76 -6.49
CA ALA A 699 35.11 44.95 -6.01
C ALA A 699 33.78 45.21 -6.76
N SER A 700 33.72 44.79 -8.03
CA SER A 700 32.52 44.86 -8.88
C SER A 700 32.37 43.55 -9.66
N PRO A 701 31.71 42.51 -9.11
CA PRO A 701 31.52 41.24 -9.80
C PRO A 701 30.65 41.42 -11.06
N SER A 702 30.88 40.60 -12.07
CA SER A 702 30.03 40.60 -13.27
C SER A 702 28.64 40.07 -12.93
N GLN A 703 27.64 40.41 -13.75
CA GLN A 703 26.27 39.91 -13.55
C GLN A 703 26.21 38.38 -13.65
N GLU A 704 26.94 37.78 -14.59
CA GLU A 704 27.04 36.31 -14.67
C GLU A 704 27.64 35.73 -13.38
N THR A 705 28.69 36.32 -12.81
CA THR A 705 29.26 35.85 -11.54
C THR A 705 28.24 35.92 -10.41
N VAL A 706 27.49 37.02 -10.29
CA VAL A 706 26.45 37.19 -9.25
C VAL A 706 25.33 36.16 -9.42
N GLN A 707 24.82 36.00 -10.64
CA GLN A 707 23.75 35.06 -10.96
C GLN A 707 24.16 33.61 -10.70
N ARG A 708 25.35 33.21 -11.18
CA ARG A 708 25.88 31.87 -10.94
C ARG A 708 26.12 31.61 -9.45
N THR A 709 26.62 32.59 -8.70
CA THR A 709 26.80 32.45 -7.25
C THR A 709 25.45 32.20 -6.54
N ALA A 710 24.38 32.89 -6.94
CA ALA A 710 23.05 32.65 -6.39
C ALA A 710 22.58 31.21 -6.65
N VAL A 711 22.71 30.73 -7.88
CA VAL A 711 22.37 29.36 -8.27
C VAL A 711 23.22 28.35 -7.52
N GLU A 712 24.52 28.58 -7.38
CA GLU A 712 25.42 27.72 -6.62
C GLU A 712 25.02 27.61 -5.14
N ILE A 713 24.64 28.73 -4.50
CA ILE A 713 24.12 28.73 -3.12
C ILE A 713 22.86 27.87 -3.02
N GLY A 714 21.92 28.03 -3.95
CA GLY A 714 20.70 27.24 -4.02
C GLY A 714 20.96 25.74 -4.25
N THR A 715 21.78 25.40 -5.26
CA THR A 715 22.14 24.02 -5.59
C THR A 715 22.82 23.33 -4.41
N ASP A 716 23.78 24.01 -3.76
CA ASP A 716 24.49 23.48 -2.60
C ASP A 716 23.55 23.19 -1.44
N TYR A 717 22.74 24.18 -1.05
CA TYR A 717 21.86 24.05 0.11
C TYR A 717 20.74 23.03 -0.13
N ILE A 718 20.09 23.06 -1.29
CA ILE A 718 18.86 22.30 -1.55
C ILE A 718 19.16 20.84 -1.91
N PHE A 719 20.27 20.54 -2.59
CA PHE A 719 20.53 19.21 -3.16
C PHE A 719 21.96 18.70 -2.96
N LEU A 720 22.97 19.43 -3.44
CA LEU A 720 24.33 18.87 -3.60
C LEU A 720 24.96 18.48 -2.27
N VAL A 721 24.86 19.33 -1.24
CA VAL A 721 25.48 19.05 0.05
C VAL A 721 24.83 17.83 0.70
N SER A 722 23.49 17.73 0.69
CA SER A 722 22.79 16.58 1.28
C SER A 722 23.14 15.29 0.56
N THR A 723 23.21 15.33 -0.77
CA THR A 723 23.55 14.16 -1.58
C THR A 723 24.98 13.69 -1.34
N GLN A 724 25.95 14.62 -1.23
CA GLN A 724 27.31 14.25 -0.85
C GLN A 724 27.36 13.67 0.56
N ALA A 725 26.64 14.25 1.53
CA ALA A 725 26.55 13.72 2.91
C ALA A 725 25.96 12.29 2.94
N ALA A 726 24.88 12.05 2.18
CA ALA A 726 24.26 10.73 2.05
C ALA A 726 25.24 9.71 1.44
N LEU A 727 26.00 10.08 0.41
CA LEU A 727 27.03 9.23 -0.19
C LEU A 727 28.15 8.89 0.81
N TYR A 728 28.59 9.83 1.63
CA TYR A 728 29.58 9.54 2.69
C TYR A 728 29.04 8.57 3.73
N LEU A 729 27.81 8.79 4.21
CA LEU A 729 27.19 7.93 5.22
C LEU A 729 26.96 6.53 4.67
N HIS A 730 26.49 6.43 3.42
CA HIS A 730 26.35 5.16 2.73
C HIS A 730 27.69 4.43 2.62
N ALA A 731 28.72 5.08 2.04
CA ALA A 731 30.04 4.46 1.86
C ALA A 731 30.69 4.05 3.20
N ALA A 732 30.42 4.78 4.29
CA ALA A 732 30.92 4.45 5.63
C ALA A 732 30.20 3.26 6.29
N LYS A 733 28.98 2.91 5.84
CA LYS A 733 28.18 1.80 6.37
C LYS A 733 28.09 0.60 5.42
N ALA A 734 28.47 0.77 4.16
CA ALA A 734 28.51 -0.28 3.16
C ALA A 734 29.42 -1.44 3.59
N THR A 735 28.92 -2.66 3.50
CA THR A 735 29.67 -3.90 3.81
C THR A 735 30.09 -4.62 2.54
N SER A 736 29.13 -4.85 1.64
CA SER A 736 29.34 -5.46 0.32
C SER A 736 28.80 -4.60 -0.84
N ALA A 737 28.20 -3.45 -0.54
CA ALA A 737 27.54 -2.58 -1.49
C ALA A 737 28.51 -1.60 -2.17
N GLY A 738 28.33 -1.39 -3.48
CA GLY A 738 28.99 -0.30 -4.21
C GLY A 738 28.33 1.05 -3.93
N THR A 739 29.12 2.12 -3.97
CA THR A 739 28.62 3.50 -3.86
C THR A 739 29.10 4.29 -5.07
N PHE A 740 28.21 5.01 -5.76
CA PHE A 740 28.56 5.75 -6.98
C PHE A 740 28.00 7.17 -6.94
N SER A 741 28.82 8.15 -7.30
CA SER A 741 28.44 9.56 -7.35
C SER A 741 28.47 10.08 -8.78
N TYR A 742 27.49 10.91 -9.18
CA TYR A 742 27.55 11.66 -10.42
C TYR A 742 27.21 13.14 -10.27
N LEU A 743 27.65 13.91 -11.26
CA LEU A 743 27.19 15.25 -11.58
C LEU A 743 26.69 15.23 -13.03
N LEU A 744 25.49 15.72 -13.32
CA LEU A 744 25.10 16.02 -14.71
C LEU A 744 25.47 17.47 -15.00
N SER A 745 26.30 17.70 -16.02
CA SER A 745 26.74 19.04 -16.44
C SER A 745 26.38 19.37 -17.90
N GLU A 746 25.53 18.56 -18.53
CA GLU A 746 25.04 18.86 -19.87
C GLU A 746 24.19 20.14 -19.84
N PRO A 747 24.50 21.18 -20.65
CA PRO A 747 23.71 22.39 -20.68
C PRO A 747 22.23 22.13 -20.99
N SER A 748 21.34 22.82 -20.27
CA SER A 748 19.90 22.70 -20.46
C SER A 748 19.52 22.99 -21.92
N LEU A 749 18.54 22.26 -22.45
CA LEU A 749 18.00 22.54 -23.79
C LEU A 749 17.22 23.86 -23.84
N LEU A 750 16.94 24.46 -22.68
CA LEU A 750 16.37 25.79 -22.54
C LEU A 750 17.43 26.88 -22.52
N ALA A 751 18.73 26.55 -22.52
CA ALA A 751 19.83 27.52 -22.55
C ALA A 751 20.17 27.98 -23.97
N GLY A 752 20.66 29.22 -24.09
CA GLY A 752 21.21 29.76 -25.34
C GLY A 752 20.40 30.87 -26.03
N PRO A 753 20.88 31.36 -27.19
CA PRO A 753 20.24 32.43 -27.94
C PRO A 753 18.81 32.08 -28.37
N GLY A 754 17.85 32.96 -28.08
CA GLY A 754 16.43 32.75 -28.41
C GLY A 754 15.69 31.74 -27.53
N ARG A 755 16.34 31.22 -26.47
CA ARG A 755 15.73 30.29 -25.50
C ARG A 755 15.44 30.99 -24.15
N PRO A 756 14.65 30.40 -23.24
CA PRO A 756 14.30 31.02 -21.96
C PRO A 756 15.48 31.20 -20.99
N TYR A 757 16.44 30.29 -20.95
CA TYR A 757 17.53 30.28 -19.97
C TYR A 757 18.81 30.93 -20.50
N PRO A 758 19.59 31.66 -19.66
CA PRO A 758 20.85 32.27 -20.06
C PRO A 758 21.83 31.30 -20.73
N ASP A 759 22.77 31.84 -21.53
CA ASP A 759 23.71 31.02 -22.29
C ASP A 759 24.71 30.25 -21.39
N TRP A 760 24.94 30.73 -20.17
CA TRP A 760 25.82 30.11 -19.18
C TRP A 760 25.16 28.97 -18.38
N MET A 761 23.87 28.69 -18.61
CA MET A 761 23.12 27.71 -17.84
C MET A 761 23.57 26.27 -18.12
N GLY A 762 23.85 25.54 -17.04
CA GLY A 762 24.09 24.11 -17.00
C GLY A 762 22.79 23.30 -17.00
N ALA A 763 22.83 22.12 -16.39
CA ALA A 763 21.68 21.26 -16.17
C ALA A 763 20.86 21.79 -14.97
N ASP A 764 19.59 22.13 -15.20
CA ASP A 764 18.64 22.52 -14.15
C ASP A 764 17.98 21.29 -13.52
N HIS A 765 17.19 21.49 -12.47
CA HIS A 765 16.39 20.43 -11.85
C HIS A 765 15.55 19.70 -12.90
N THR A 766 15.48 18.37 -12.81
CA THR A 766 14.75 17.46 -13.72
C THR A 766 15.29 17.31 -15.14
N ASP A 767 16.34 18.04 -15.56
CA ASP A 767 16.89 17.95 -16.93
C ASP A 767 17.48 16.56 -17.26
N ASP A 768 17.86 15.79 -16.24
CA ASP A 768 18.35 14.42 -16.32
C ASP A 768 17.26 13.41 -16.75
N LEU A 769 15.99 13.65 -16.38
CA LEU A 769 14.88 12.74 -16.61
C LEU A 769 14.72 12.37 -18.08
N GLN A 770 14.83 13.34 -18.99
CA GLN A 770 14.64 13.09 -20.42
C GLN A 770 15.69 12.11 -20.97
N TYR A 771 16.91 12.15 -20.45
CA TYR A 771 18.01 11.31 -20.88
C TYR A 771 17.89 9.91 -20.26
N VAL A 772 17.53 9.82 -18.98
CA VAL A 772 17.29 8.54 -18.29
C VAL A 772 16.12 7.78 -18.94
N PHE A 773 15.01 8.45 -19.27
CA PHE A 773 13.82 7.83 -19.87
C PHE A 773 13.88 7.67 -21.39
N GLY A 774 14.98 8.02 -22.04
CA GLY A 774 15.14 7.78 -23.48
C GLY A 774 14.27 8.69 -24.36
N ILE A 775 13.82 9.85 -23.87
CA ILE A 775 13.02 10.79 -24.65
C ILE A 775 13.71 11.20 -25.97
N PRO A 776 15.04 11.41 -26.03
CA PRO A 776 15.73 11.64 -27.30
C PRO A 776 15.56 10.55 -28.36
N PHE A 777 15.24 9.32 -27.95
CA PHE A 777 14.94 8.20 -28.85
C PHE A 777 13.45 8.08 -29.18
N ALA A 778 12.58 8.38 -28.23
CA ALA A 778 11.13 8.33 -28.42
C ALA A 778 10.61 9.44 -29.37
N ILE A 779 11.23 10.63 -29.34
CA ILE A 779 10.91 11.77 -30.21
C ILE A 779 12.16 12.31 -30.93
N PRO A 780 12.77 11.53 -31.83
CA PRO A 780 14.06 11.85 -32.44
C PRO A 780 14.04 13.10 -33.33
N GLN A 781 12.86 13.57 -33.74
CA GLN A 781 12.66 14.81 -34.49
C GLN A 781 12.91 16.08 -33.66
N VAL A 782 12.87 15.99 -32.33
CA VAL A 782 13.11 17.14 -31.41
C VAL A 782 14.57 17.18 -30.95
N TYR A 783 15.26 16.04 -30.96
CA TYR A 783 16.59 15.89 -30.36
C TYR A 783 17.69 15.60 -31.39
N GLY A 784 18.90 16.12 -31.13
CA GLY A 784 20.08 15.86 -31.96
C GLY A 784 20.78 14.55 -31.61
N ASP A 785 21.79 14.18 -32.41
CA ASP A 785 22.61 12.98 -32.17
C ASP A 785 23.31 13.01 -30.81
N LYS A 786 23.79 14.18 -30.39
CA LYS A 786 24.45 14.37 -29.09
C LYS A 786 23.54 14.03 -27.91
N GLN A 787 22.29 14.48 -27.94
CA GLN A 787 21.33 14.17 -26.87
C GLN A 787 20.94 12.69 -26.87
N ARG A 788 20.85 12.05 -28.04
CA ARG A 788 20.66 10.60 -28.15
C ARG A 788 21.84 9.82 -27.60
N GLU A 789 23.07 10.22 -27.92
CA GLU A 789 24.28 9.60 -27.41
C GLU A 789 24.35 9.70 -25.88
N LEU A 790 24.12 10.90 -25.32
CA LEU A 790 24.04 11.11 -23.88
C LEU A 790 22.97 10.23 -23.21
N SER A 791 21.75 10.20 -23.78
CA SER A 791 20.68 9.34 -23.28
C SER A 791 21.05 7.86 -23.34
N GLY A 792 21.69 7.41 -24.42
CA GLY A 792 22.21 6.05 -24.55
C GLY A 792 23.23 5.70 -23.46
N ASN A 793 24.14 6.63 -23.16
CA ASN A 793 25.14 6.46 -22.11
C ASN A 793 24.50 6.40 -20.71
N MET A 794 23.54 7.27 -20.40
CA MET A 794 22.83 7.23 -19.11
C MET A 794 22.01 5.94 -18.96
N ILE A 795 21.25 5.53 -19.98
CA ILE A 795 20.54 4.24 -19.96
C ILE A 795 21.52 3.08 -19.74
N ALA A 796 22.70 3.11 -20.37
CA ALA A 796 23.72 2.08 -20.18
C ALA A 796 24.19 1.99 -18.72
N TYR A 797 24.57 3.11 -18.10
CA TYR A 797 25.00 3.10 -16.70
C TYR A 797 23.89 2.66 -15.74
N TRP A 798 22.68 3.20 -15.89
CA TRP A 798 21.56 2.89 -14.99
C TRP A 798 21.16 1.42 -15.06
N THR A 799 21.11 0.85 -16.27
CA THR A 799 20.65 -0.53 -16.46
C THR A 799 21.75 -1.57 -16.18
N ASN A 800 23.02 -1.23 -16.43
CA ASN A 800 24.17 -2.01 -15.95
C ASN A 800 24.20 -2.07 -14.42
N PHE A 801 24.03 -0.92 -13.76
CA PHE A 801 23.93 -0.83 -12.31
C PHE A 801 22.76 -1.66 -11.80
N ALA A 802 21.57 -1.52 -12.39
CA ALA A 802 20.40 -2.30 -12.01
C ALA A 802 20.59 -3.81 -12.17
N ARG A 803 21.47 -4.25 -13.07
CA ARG A 803 21.79 -5.66 -13.30
C ARG A 803 22.79 -6.21 -12.31
N THR A 804 23.87 -5.47 -12.03
CA THR A 804 25.06 -6.04 -11.37
C THR A 804 25.50 -5.31 -10.09
N GLY A 805 25.00 -4.11 -9.83
CA GLY A 805 25.50 -3.22 -8.76
C GLY A 805 26.69 -2.39 -9.17
N ASN A 806 27.14 -2.51 -10.42
CA ASN A 806 28.25 -1.74 -10.95
C ASN A 806 27.83 -1.11 -12.29
N PRO A 807 27.83 0.23 -12.42
CA PRO A 807 27.40 0.91 -13.64
C PRO A 807 28.27 0.57 -14.86
N ASN A 808 29.47 0.02 -14.66
CA ASN A 808 30.39 -0.40 -15.72
C ASN A 808 30.19 -1.83 -16.20
N LYS A 809 29.41 -2.65 -15.49
CA LYS A 809 29.27 -4.09 -15.76
C LYS A 809 27.83 -4.42 -16.11
N GLY A 810 27.61 -4.91 -17.32
CA GLY A 810 26.31 -5.38 -17.78
C GLY A 810 26.32 -5.68 -19.27
N THR A 811 25.17 -5.53 -19.92
CA THR A 811 24.99 -5.84 -21.35
C THR A 811 25.42 -4.68 -22.24
N LEU A 812 25.38 -3.45 -21.74
CA LEU A 812 25.70 -2.25 -22.49
C LEU A 812 27.13 -1.78 -22.19
N LYS A 813 27.83 -1.34 -23.24
CA LYS A 813 29.14 -0.68 -23.08
C LYS A 813 28.95 0.73 -22.57
N VAL A 814 29.89 1.19 -21.77
CA VAL A 814 29.92 2.55 -21.21
C VAL A 814 31.12 3.32 -21.76
N PRO A 815 31.01 4.64 -21.95
CA PRO A 815 32.06 5.44 -22.59
C PRO A 815 33.27 5.68 -21.68
N VAL A 816 33.06 5.71 -20.36
CA VAL A 816 34.08 6.00 -19.35
C VAL A 816 33.89 5.04 -18.18
N THR A 817 34.97 4.64 -17.53
CA THR A 817 34.86 3.83 -16.31
C THR A 817 34.41 4.71 -15.15
N TRP A 818 33.22 4.47 -14.62
CA TRP A 818 32.69 5.14 -13.44
C TRP A 818 33.36 4.59 -12.17
N PRO A 819 34.16 5.39 -11.44
CA PRO A 819 34.82 4.94 -10.23
C PRO A 819 33.85 4.72 -9.08
N ASN A 820 34.18 3.79 -8.18
CA ASN A 820 33.45 3.61 -6.94
C ASN A 820 33.78 4.77 -5.98
N PHE A 821 32.74 5.42 -5.46
CA PHE A 821 32.86 6.45 -4.44
C PHE A 821 33.38 5.84 -3.13
N THR A 822 34.38 6.49 -2.53
CA THR A 822 34.93 6.11 -1.23
C THR A 822 35.09 7.36 -0.37
N SER A 823 35.07 7.21 0.95
CA SER A 823 35.24 8.36 1.86
C SER A 823 36.58 9.10 1.67
N ALA A 824 37.61 8.39 1.18
CA ALA A 824 38.93 8.95 0.90
C ALA A 824 39.02 9.63 -0.48
N GLY A 825 38.61 8.92 -1.55
CA GLY A 825 38.76 9.40 -2.93
C GLY A 825 37.65 10.34 -3.38
N GLN A 826 36.41 10.12 -2.92
CA GLN A 826 35.25 10.97 -3.20
C GLN A 826 35.07 11.23 -4.70
N GLN A 827 35.37 10.22 -5.50
CA GLN A 827 35.35 10.32 -6.95
C GLN A 827 33.92 10.28 -7.44
N PHE A 828 33.63 11.07 -8.47
CA PHE A 828 32.34 11.13 -9.12
C PHE A 828 32.52 11.14 -10.64
N LEU A 829 31.49 10.73 -11.37
CA LEU A 829 31.46 10.85 -12.82
C LEU A 829 30.69 12.10 -13.22
N ASP A 830 31.35 12.98 -13.98
CA ASP A 830 30.73 14.11 -14.65
C ASP A 830 30.12 13.65 -15.98
N ILE A 831 28.80 13.66 -16.05
CA ILE A 831 28.02 13.18 -17.18
C ILE A 831 27.66 14.37 -18.08
N SER A 832 28.06 14.30 -19.35
CA SER A 832 27.68 15.24 -20.40
C SER A 832 27.77 14.55 -21.76
N ALA A 833 27.41 15.24 -22.85
CA ALA A 833 27.56 14.72 -24.21
C ALA A 833 29.03 14.48 -24.62
N LYS A 834 30.01 14.98 -23.86
CA LYS A 834 31.45 14.78 -24.12
C LYS A 834 32.11 14.04 -22.95
N MET A 835 32.00 12.72 -22.95
CA MET A 835 32.62 11.89 -21.91
C MET A 835 34.00 11.38 -22.31
N SER A 836 34.96 11.49 -21.41
CA SER A 836 36.29 10.86 -21.53
C SER A 836 36.85 10.56 -20.14
N GLU A 837 38.08 10.03 -20.02
CA GLU A 837 38.71 9.84 -18.71
C GLU A 837 38.82 11.14 -17.87
N SER A 838 38.79 12.32 -18.51
CA SER A 838 38.75 13.62 -17.81
C SER A 838 37.40 13.93 -17.16
N SER A 839 36.36 13.14 -17.44
CA SER A 839 35.04 13.24 -16.80
C SER A 839 35.05 12.67 -15.38
N ILE A 840 36.14 12.04 -14.93
CA ILE A 840 36.29 11.61 -13.55
C ILE A 840 36.73 12.81 -12.71
N GLY A 841 35.82 13.29 -11.87
CA GLY A 841 36.10 14.32 -10.88
C GLY A 841 36.35 13.74 -9.50
N GLU A 842 36.91 14.54 -8.60
CA GLU A 842 37.10 14.19 -7.19
C GLU A 842 36.64 15.32 -6.29
N LYS A 843 36.16 14.99 -5.08
CA LYS A 843 35.88 15.97 -4.02
C LYS A 843 34.93 17.08 -4.48
N MET A 844 33.81 16.69 -5.07
CA MET A 844 32.78 17.59 -5.60
C MET A 844 32.44 18.69 -4.60
N ARG A 845 32.78 19.94 -4.96
CA ARG A 845 32.54 21.15 -4.15
C ARG A 845 32.89 20.97 -2.66
N HIS A 846 33.97 20.24 -2.37
CA HIS A 846 34.28 19.74 -1.01
C HIS A 846 34.37 20.83 0.07
N ASN A 847 34.87 22.03 -0.26
CA ASN A 847 34.90 23.14 0.69
C ASN A 847 33.49 23.53 1.16
N PHE A 848 32.53 23.62 0.24
CA PHE A 848 31.13 23.93 0.54
C PHE A 848 30.45 22.78 1.28
N VAL A 849 30.71 21.53 0.87
CA VAL A 849 30.21 20.36 1.61
C VAL A 849 30.72 20.39 3.05
N ARG A 850 32.00 20.69 3.29
CA ARG A 850 32.57 20.83 4.64
C ARG A 850 32.00 22.03 5.39
N LEU A 851 31.81 23.16 4.73
CA LEU A 851 31.19 24.36 5.31
C LEU A 851 29.84 24.01 5.93
N TRP A 852 28.94 23.41 5.13
CA TRP A 852 27.57 23.11 5.55
C TRP A 852 27.46 21.91 6.50
N THR A 853 28.28 20.87 6.34
CA THR A 853 28.17 19.64 7.17
C THR A 853 28.99 19.66 8.45
N LYS A 854 30.01 20.53 8.55
CA LYS A 854 30.96 20.50 9.67
C LYS A 854 31.20 21.88 10.28
N THR A 855 31.52 22.89 9.47
CA THR A 855 31.88 24.21 10.00
C THR A 855 30.67 24.92 10.62
N LEU A 856 29.58 25.06 9.87
CA LEU A 856 28.37 25.75 10.30
C LEU A 856 27.66 25.05 11.49
N PRO A 857 27.47 23.72 11.49
CA PRO A 857 26.91 23.04 12.66
C PRO A 857 27.78 23.15 13.92
N GLY A 858 29.12 23.20 13.77
CA GLY A 858 30.03 23.38 14.90
C GLY A 858 29.83 24.72 15.63
N LEU A 859 29.41 25.77 14.92
CA LEU A 859 29.09 27.07 15.52
C LEU A 859 27.78 27.04 16.34
N LYS A 860 26.77 26.27 15.88
CA LYS A 860 25.50 26.11 16.62
C LYS A 860 25.72 25.54 18.02
N SER A 861 26.63 24.58 18.18
CA SER A 861 26.93 23.97 19.47
C SER A 861 27.59 24.92 20.48
N HIS A 862 28.27 25.98 20.03
CA HIS A 862 28.87 26.97 20.92
C HIS A 862 27.82 27.95 21.47
N ILE A 863 26.83 28.33 20.66
CA ILE A 863 25.75 29.26 21.08
C ILE A 863 24.79 28.61 22.09
N ALA A 864 24.61 27.29 22.05
CA ALA A 864 23.75 26.56 22.99
C ALA A 864 24.40 26.32 24.37
N LEU A 865 25.70 26.58 24.54
CA LEU A 865 26.42 26.42 25.82
C LEU A 865 26.57 27.73 26.60
N ASP A 866 26.25 28.87 25.97
CA ASP A 866 26.35 30.21 26.56
C ASP A 866 24.98 30.79 27.01
N ASN A 867 23.89 30.01 26.89
CA ASN A 867 22.56 30.26 27.49
C ASN A 867 22.24 29.18 28.52
#